data_AF-M1WKV6-F1
#
_entry.id   AF-M1WKV6-F1
#
_cell.length_a   1.000
_cell.length_b   1.000
_cell.length_c   1.000
_cell.angle_alpha   90.00
_cell.angle_beta   90.00
_cell.angle_gamma   90.00
#
_symmetry.space_group_name_H-M   'P 1'
#
loop_
_entity.id
_entity.type
_entity.pdbx_description
1 polymer ?
#
loop_
_entity_poly.entity_id
_entity_poly.type
_entity_poly.pdbx_seq_one_letter_code
_entity_poly.pdbx_strand_id
1 'polypeptide(L)'
;MQFVFQVTPLCGAILLLFGEVLALRSSGNLKRLLVLSTCAECGYLLIGFGIGSPLAATGAVLHLVYQVVIRSLAFLAAYRLASCAGSWEIKDLRGIHRAMPYTATLFGFAMFSFMGLSPFKGAISKFVVMYAAIDSGRYIIAASATIGTIIAAIYILRAIQAICFEKGDKDTVSVTESMSVSGILCFGLATLTAALTIFPEPLIHACEQMAMALTPQNAHEHLPNFERPWPLAVLVPYISAFAVYCVGRTSAKLRNAAALLLALATVIVTWQMQGLDALSNLTALLFATLCSVVVLYSIGYIKETTHTNRYFFFLFLMFGSLIGVTTATDMGTFYLFWELMTWTSYLLVIHKQTQGALKAGYKYFIMCASGASIMHYGILLWHSSSHTFDIAALGSATAHMPPATLAIIAMLFFIGLGVKAGLFPMHSWLPDAHPVAPSSISAPMSGILTKAGLFGLIKFLPLFAAGAIPFWTPALSSLLPNTIMAAGGCTLLLGEIMALRQTDIKRMLAYSTLAQVGEIAIILGINTWITTTGALGHVVNHAIMKNLLFLAAGAFILRAGSQQIEKLSGLGRKMPVTGVCFVIGTLAIMGLPPFNGFVSKFLMLHAAIQAGFYPVAGLLLLGSLIGAVYYSRLLKVLFFQPCEKDTVLEVPLSMRLGMMLLAAACVLFGIEPNLWLDKVILAANAAWGVTNHPALPDLSLHWPIATLIPLAGAAATFVLNNNKLQALVAALSSALAGGVLLIMSPAPAPYALGFALLVTFSATLSFIYSAGYMDHSHTQWRFYTTCLLMVSGLTGLSLSTSLFNFFAFWEIMSSWPLFFAIIHEESSEALKEGTKYFLFNLAGASMIFIGILLLGNLAGTYDMQTIAGLLPTLETRAWLAPMIFIGAGLFMKAAMLPLRIDWQMHPATAPTPISGYISAVLLKSAPLGILILCFVLGADIRSTSAMTGLMHCGTWIAAVTLFYAAFKAVTQSGIKGVLIYSTVSQMAYILLGICLGTSLGVAGGMMHLVNHMVFKNLAFLCAGALMYRTHAHSLEELGGIGKRMPLTTMAFGIATLSAAGIPPFSGFTSKWILYHALLQENQIVLVLLALSGSVLTLAYFAKFLHAAFFGQLAPHNENVTEVSPAMRIPMVILSVLSLVMGVFPGLVLKPIALIEASLGIPPVTVVLGGITDGPGAWNAPLIAFMLLIAAALIRLILSAMSGKVRQTPIHLCGIADLPTASTNVTAPNVYEAPLQFVTRLQGLIRAPFIKENI
;
A
#
# COMPACT_ATOMS: atom_id res chain seq x y z
N MET A 1 -9.17 -16.65 64.71
CA MET A 1 -9.87 -16.23 63.46
C MET A 1 -8.92 -15.72 62.37
N GLN A 2 -8.02 -14.78 62.63
CA GLN A 2 -7.11 -14.23 61.60
C GLN A 2 -6.26 -15.27 60.85
N PHE A 3 -5.77 -16.32 61.52
CA PHE A 3 -5.05 -17.44 60.88
C PHE A 3 -5.91 -18.20 59.85
N VAL A 4 -7.19 -18.43 60.16
CA VAL A 4 -8.14 -19.12 59.27
C VAL A 4 -8.42 -18.26 58.03
N PHE A 5 -8.60 -16.95 58.19
CA PHE A 5 -8.82 -16.04 57.07
C PHE A 5 -7.58 -15.87 56.19
N GLN A 6 -6.36 -16.09 56.68
CA GLN A 6 -5.16 -16.06 55.84
C GLN A 6 -4.90 -17.38 55.10
N VAL A 7 -5.09 -18.52 55.76
CA VAL A 7 -4.78 -19.85 55.21
C VAL A 7 -5.86 -20.34 54.23
N THR A 8 -7.14 -20.10 54.51
CA THR A 8 -8.24 -20.66 53.70
C THR A 8 -8.21 -20.21 52.22
N PRO A 9 -8.02 -18.92 51.88
CA PRO A 9 -7.90 -18.49 50.48
C PRO A 9 -6.65 -19.01 49.77
N LEU A 10 -5.54 -19.19 50.51
CA LEU A 10 -4.33 -19.77 49.94
C LEU A 10 -4.54 -21.26 49.62
N CYS A 11 -5.17 -22.02 50.52
CA CYS A 11 -5.59 -23.39 50.25
C CYS A 11 -6.57 -23.46 49.08
N GLY A 12 -7.51 -22.50 48.98
CA GLY A 12 -8.43 -22.37 47.84
C GLY A 12 -7.70 -22.13 46.52
N ALA A 13 -6.73 -21.21 46.49
CA ALA A 13 -5.89 -20.93 45.32
C ALA A 13 -5.06 -22.15 44.89
N ILE A 14 -4.47 -22.88 45.85
CA ILE A 14 -3.71 -24.11 45.57
C ILE A 14 -4.63 -25.19 45.02
N LEU A 15 -5.79 -25.41 45.64
CA LEU A 15 -6.79 -26.37 45.18
C LEU A 15 -7.26 -26.05 43.75
N LEU A 16 -7.51 -24.77 43.46
CA LEU A 16 -7.92 -24.30 42.15
C LEU A 16 -6.83 -24.61 41.11
N LEU A 17 -5.60 -24.11 41.30
CA LEU A 17 -4.53 -24.31 40.31
C LEU A 17 -4.18 -25.79 40.12
N PHE A 18 -4.03 -26.54 41.21
CA PHE A 18 -3.70 -27.96 41.13
C PHE A 18 -4.83 -28.77 40.52
N GLY A 19 -6.08 -28.47 40.90
CA GLY A 19 -7.28 -29.08 40.33
C GLY A 19 -7.40 -28.84 38.83
N GLU A 20 -7.20 -27.60 38.36
CA GLU A 20 -7.23 -27.25 36.94
C GLU A 20 -6.11 -27.95 36.14
N VAL A 21 -4.90 -28.04 36.70
CA VAL A 21 -3.78 -28.78 36.07
C VAL A 21 -4.08 -30.28 36.00
N LEU A 22 -4.65 -30.88 37.06
CA LEU A 22 -5.05 -32.28 37.05
C LEU A 22 -6.18 -32.55 36.06
N ALA A 23 -7.15 -31.64 35.94
CA ALA A 23 -8.22 -31.70 34.94
C ALA A 23 -7.64 -31.64 33.52
N LEU A 24 -6.69 -30.74 33.26
CA LEU A 24 -5.98 -30.63 31.98
C LEU A 24 -5.21 -31.91 31.64
N ARG A 25 -4.48 -32.50 32.60
CA ARG A 25 -3.78 -33.79 32.42
C ARG A 25 -4.75 -34.95 32.16
N SER A 26 -5.94 -34.88 32.74
CA SER A 26 -7.01 -35.86 32.55
C SER A 26 -7.89 -35.59 31.33
N SER A 27 -7.49 -34.68 30.44
CA SER A 27 -8.29 -34.29 29.27
C SER A 27 -8.57 -35.40 28.27
N GLY A 28 -7.96 -36.59 28.41
CA GLY A 28 -8.32 -37.77 27.64
C GLY A 28 -9.64 -38.44 28.05
N ASN A 29 -10.04 -38.31 29.32
CA ASN A 29 -11.21 -38.99 29.88
C ASN A 29 -12.23 -37.97 30.43
N LEU A 30 -13.41 -37.91 29.82
CA LEU A 30 -14.42 -36.89 30.10
C LEU A 30 -14.95 -36.95 31.54
N LYS A 31 -15.13 -38.16 32.10
CA LYS A 31 -15.61 -38.32 33.49
C LYS A 31 -14.60 -37.73 34.47
N ARG A 32 -13.32 -38.11 34.33
CA ARG A 32 -12.24 -37.63 35.20
C ARG A 32 -12.05 -36.12 35.06
N LEU A 33 -12.11 -35.60 33.83
CA LEU A 33 -12.06 -34.15 33.55
C LEU A 33 -13.15 -33.40 34.31
N LEU A 34 -14.41 -33.84 34.20
CA LEU A 34 -15.53 -33.16 34.86
C LEU A 34 -15.45 -33.25 36.39
N VAL A 35 -15.05 -34.38 36.95
CA VAL A 35 -14.87 -34.54 38.40
C VAL A 35 -13.74 -33.64 38.92
N LEU A 36 -12.55 -33.70 38.31
CA LEU A 36 -11.40 -32.93 38.77
C LEU A 36 -11.59 -31.42 38.60
N SER A 37 -12.20 -30.98 37.49
CA SER A 37 -12.58 -29.58 37.34
C SER A 37 -13.61 -29.15 38.40
N THR A 38 -14.53 -30.03 38.81
CA THR A 38 -15.50 -29.72 39.89
C THR A 38 -14.79 -29.48 41.21
N CYS A 39 -13.80 -30.33 41.54
CA CYS A 39 -12.97 -30.12 42.71
C CYS A 39 -12.16 -28.81 42.62
N ALA A 40 -11.71 -28.42 41.43
CA ALA A 40 -10.98 -27.18 41.22
C ALA A 40 -11.84 -25.94 41.51
N GLU A 41 -13.10 -25.93 41.06
CA GLU A 41 -14.04 -24.81 41.30
C GLU A 41 -14.42 -24.66 42.77
N CYS A 42 -14.34 -25.72 43.59
CA CYS A 42 -14.44 -25.57 45.05
C CYS A 42 -13.35 -24.62 45.61
N GLY A 43 -12.24 -24.44 44.89
CA GLY A 43 -11.22 -23.44 45.19
C GLY A 43 -11.76 -22.00 45.17
N TYR A 44 -12.66 -21.65 44.24
CA TYR A 44 -13.31 -20.33 44.23
C TYR A 44 -14.19 -20.11 45.47
N LEU A 45 -14.87 -21.15 45.94
CA LEU A 45 -15.67 -21.09 47.17
C LEU A 45 -14.80 -20.84 48.39
N LEU A 46 -13.67 -21.57 48.50
CA LEU A 46 -12.71 -21.40 49.59
C LEU A 46 -12.04 -20.02 49.55
N ILE A 47 -11.73 -19.50 48.35
CA ILE A 47 -11.23 -18.14 48.19
C ILE A 47 -12.27 -17.13 48.69
N GLY A 48 -13.51 -17.19 48.18
CA GLY A 48 -14.55 -16.24 48.54
C GLY A 48 -14.90 -16.26 50.03
N PHE A 49 -15.23 -17.42 50.61
CA PHE A 49 -15.52 -17.51 52.05
C PHE A 49 -14.30 -17.20 52.93
N GLY A 50 -13.10 -17.54 52.48
CA GLY A 50 -11.87 -17.32 53.24
C GLY A 50 -11.37 -15.87 53.22
N ILE A 51 -11.82 -15.01 52.30
CA ILE A 51 -11.49 -13.58 52.30
C ILE A 51 -12.17 -12.88 53.49
N GLY A 52 -13.40 -13.29 53.80
CA GLY A 52 -14.14 -12.81 54.98
C GLY A 52 -14.86 -11.48 54.79
N SER A 53 -15.07 -11.00 53.56
CA SER A 53 -15.92 -9.83 53.26
C SER A 53 -17.31 -10.25 52.77
N PRO A 54 -18.36 -9.44 52.99
CA PRO A 54 -19.71 -9.70 52.47
C PRO A 54 -19.74 -9.85 50.95
N LEU A 55 -18.92 -9.05 50.26
CA LEU A 55 -18.72 -9.11 48.82
C LEU A 55 -18.16 -10.48 48.38
N ALA A 56 -17.12 -10.97 49.06
CA ALA A 56 -16.52 -12.27 48.76
C ALA A 56 -17.46 -13.45 49.06
N ALA A 57 -18.23 -13.36 50.16
CA ALA A 57 -19.25 -14.33 50.52
C ALA A 57 -20.40 -14.36 49.50
N THR A 58 -20.85 -13.19 49.03
CA THR A 58 -21.84 -13.06 47.94
C THR A 58 -21.34 -13.77 46.68
N GLY A 59 -20.09 -13.49 46.28
CA GLY A 59 -19.46 -14.15 45.14
C GLY A 59 -19.37 -15.67 45.29
N ALA A 60 -19.02 -16.17 46.48
CA ALA A 60 -18.93 -17.61 46.76
C ALA A 60 -20.30 -18.31 46.70
N VAL A 61 -21.33 -17.74 47.32
CA VAL A 61 -22.70 -18.30 47.27
C VAL A 61 -23.22 -18.28 45.84
N LEU A 62 -23.03 -17.17 45.12
CA LEU A 62 -23.40 -17.04 43.72
C LEU A 62 -22.68 -18.10 42.85
N HIS A 63 -21.39 -18.31 43.11
CA HIS A 63 -20.60 -19.33 42.41
C HIS A 63 -21.12 -20.74 42.65
N LEU A 64 -21.47 -21.07 43.90
CA LEU A 64 -22.02 -22.37 44.25
C LEU A 64 -23.33 -22.63 43.48
N VAL A 65 -24.26 -21.67 43.49
CA VAL A 65 -25.56 -21.83 42.80
C VAL A 65 -25.36 -22.02 41.29
N TYR A 66 -24.53 -21.20 40.65
CA TYR A 66 -24.23 -21.35 39.22
C TYR A 66 -23.57 -22.69 38.92
N GLN A 67 -22.56 -23.11 39.70
CA GLN A 67 -21.83 -24.35 39.44
C GLN A 67 -22.69 -25.58 39.64
N VAL A 68 -23.59 -25.62 40.64
CA VAL A 68 -24.53 -26.74 40.82
C VAL A 68 -25.38 -26.93 39.57
N VAL A 69 -26.02 -25.87 39.07
CA VAL A 69 -26.89 -25.95 37.89
C VAL A 69 -26.10 -26.32 36.62
N ILE A 70 -25.00 -25.60 36.35
CA ILE A 70 -24.20 -25.77 35.13
C ILE A 70 -23.50 -27.13 35.11
N ARG A 71 -22.94 -27.59 36.23
CA ARG A 71 -22.25 -28.90 36.28
C ARG A 71 -23.24 -30.04 36.25
N SER A 72 -24.40 -29.95 36.89
CA SER A 72 -25.45 -30.95 36.74
C SER A 72 -25.85 -31.11 35.27
N LEU A 73 -25.97 -30.01 34.53
CA LEU A 73 -26.21 -30.06 33.08
C LEU A 73 -25.05 -30.73 32.33
N ALA A 74 -23.81 -30.31 32.59
CA ALA A 74 -22.63 -30.82 31.92
C ALA A 74 -22.42 -32.33 32.16
N PHE A 75 -22.55 -32.78 33.42
CA PHE A 75 -22.46 -34.21 33.79
C PHE A 75 -23.57 -35.04 33.18
N LEU A 76 -24.83 -34.58 33.22
CA LEU A 76 -25.96 -35.32 32.68
C LEU A 76 -25.86 -35.44 31.15
N ALA A 77 -25.47 -34.36 30.47
CA ALA A 77 -25.23 -34.39 29.03
C ALA A 77 -24.04 -35.30 28.68
N ALA A 78 -22.92 -35.18 29.40
CA ALA A 78 -21.74 -36.05 29.23
C ALA A 78 -22.05 -37.53 29.48
N TYR A 79 -22.86 -37.85 30.50
CA TYR A 79 -23.33 -39.20 30.78
C TYR A 79 -24.12 -39.76 29.61
N ARG A 80 -25.10 -39.02 29.07
CA ARG A 80 -25.88 -39.46 27.91
C ARG A 80 -24.99 -39.74 26.69
N LEU A 81 -24.02 -38.85 26.43
CA LEU A 81 -23.06 -39.02 25.35
C LEU A 81 -22.17 -40.27 25.57
N ALA A 82 -21.62 -40.44 26.76
CA ALA A 82 -20.77 -41.58 27.11
C ALA A 82 -21.54 -42.91 27.10
N SER A 83 -22.78 -42.92 27.57
CA SER A 83 -23.68 -44.09 27.51
C SER A 83 -23.99 -44.49 26.08
N CYS A 84 -24.18 -43.53 25.17
CA CYS A 84 -24.38 -43.81 23.75
C CYS A 84 -23.12 -44.32 23.06
N ALA A 85 -21.94 -43.81 23.43
CA ALA A 85 -20.66 -44.26 22.87
C ALA A 85 -20.10 -45.53 23.51
N GLY A 86 -20.60 -45.93 24.69
CA GLY A 86 -20.05 -47.02 25.50
C GLY A 86 -18.69 -46.71 26.14
N SER A 87 -18.23 -45.46 26.12
CA SER A 87 -16.91 -45.04 26.60
C SER A 87 -16.92 -43.60 27.11
N TRP A 88 -16.08 -43.31 28.10
CA TRP A 88 -15.83 -41.95 28.60
C TRP A 88 -14.57 -41.31 28.00
N GLU A 89 -13.85 -42.03 27.15
CA GLU A 89 -12.64 -41.52 26.50
C GLU A 89 -13.02 -40.53 25.38
N ILE A 90 -12.43 -39.34 25.38
CA ILE A 90 -12.74 -38.28 24.41
C ILE A 90 -12.53 -38.75 22.97
N LYS A 91 -11.52 -39.60 22.73
CA LYS A 91 -11.25 -40.18 21.39
C LYS A 91 -12.45 -40.97 20.85
N ASP A 92 -13.19 -41.66 21.72
CA ASP A 92 -14.34 -42.49 21.34
C ASP A 92 -15.63 -41.67 21.23
N LEU A 93 -15.65 -40.47 21.83
CA LEU A 93 -16.76 -39.51 21.74
C LEU A 93 -16.69 -38.61 20.50
N ARG A 94 -15.61 -38.69 19.71
CA ARG A 94 -15.49 -37.91 18.47
C ARG A 94 -16.57 -38.30 17.47
N GLY A 95 -17.17 -37.30 16.82
CA GLY A 95 -18.25 -37.51 15.86
C GLY A 95 -19.62 -37.83 16.47
N ILE A 96 -19.74 -37.97 17.78
CA ILE A 96 -21.00 -38.34 18.45
C ILE A 96 -22.13 -37.33 18.25
N HIS A 97 -21.81 -36.05 18.03
CA HIS A 97 -22.79 -35.00 17.73
C HIS A 97 -23.62 -35.27 16.47
N ARG A 98 -23.21 -36.22 15.61
CA ARG A 98 -24.02 -36.68 14.47
C ARG A 98 -25.15 -37.60 14.90
N ALA A 99 -24.93 -38.42 15.92
CA ALA A 99 -25.92 -39.32 16.49
C ALA A 99 -26.79 -38.63 17.56
N MET A 100 -26.18 -37.79 18.40
CA MET A 100 -26.87 -37.06 19.48
C MET A 100 -26.66 -35.52 19.36
N PRO A 101 -27.16 -34.88 18.28
CA PRO A 101 -26.93 -33.45 18.04
C PRO A 101 -27.47 -32.53 19.13
N TYR A 102 -28.62 -32.85 19.73
CA TYR A 102 -29.21 -32.00 20.77
C TYR A 102 -28.40 -32.10 22.06
N THR A 103 -28.09 -33.32 22.52
CA THR A 103 -27.27 -33.53 23.73
C THR A 103 -25.87 -32.95 23.57
N ALA A 104 -25.23 -33.10 22.41
CA ALA A 104 -23.91 -32.51 22.16
C ALA A 104 -23.96 -30.96 22.19
N THR A 105 -25.04 -30.37 21.67
CA THR A 105 -25.25 -28.91 21.74
C THR A 105 -25.46 -28.44 23.18
N LEU A 106 -26.27 -29.16 23.97
CA LEU A 106 -26.50 -28.86 25.39
C LEU A 106 -25.21 -29.02 26.21
N PHE A 107 -24.40 -30.05 25.91
CA PHE A 107 -23.08 -30.21 26.49
C PHE A 107 -22.17 -29.04 26.15
N GLY A 108 -22.10 -28.63 24.88
CA GLY A 108 -21.32 -27.47 24.44
C GLY A 108 -21.76 -26.17 25.14
N PHE A 109 -23.06 -25.93 25.23
CA PHE A 109 -23.65 -24.80 25.96
C PHE A 109 -23.27 -24.82 27.45
N ALA A 110 -23.38 -25.98 28.10
CA ALA A 110 -22.98 -26.15 29.51
C ALA A 110 -21.49 -25.88 29.71
N MET A 111 -20.63 -26.41 28.83
CA MET A 111 -19.18 -26.24 28.90
C MET A 111 -18.75 -24.80 28.61
N PHE A 112 -19.38 -24.10 27.67
CA PHE A 112 -19.14 -22.66 27.46
C PHE A 112 -19.62 -21.81 28.64
N SER A 113 -20.76 -22.16 29.24
CA SER A 113 -21.27 -21.53 30.46
C SER A 113 -20.34 -21.77 31.65
N PHE A 114 -19.80 -22.98 31.75
CA PHE A 114 -18.82 -23.39 32.76
C PHE A 114 -17.52 -22.58 32.66
N MET A 115 -17.05 -22.34 31.43
CA MET A 115 -15.88 -21.50 31.17
C MET A 115 -16.08 -20.05 31.60
N GLY A 116 -17.33 -19.59 31.75
CA GLY A 116 -17.65 -18.21 32.09
C GLY A 116 -17.50 -17.25 30.93
N LEU A 117 -17.84 -17.67 29.70
CA LEU A 117 -17.94 -16.74 28.57
C LEU A 117 -19.28 -16.03 28.56
N SER A 118 -19.28 -14.71 28.41
CA SER A 118 -20.48 -13.99 27.95
C SER A 118 -20.88 -14.47 26.54
N PRO A 119 -22.14 -14.86 26.27
CA PRO A 119 -23.39 -14.39 26.89
C PRO A 119 -23.84 -15.21 28.09
N PHE A 120 -23.11 -16.25 28.50
CA PHE A 120 -23.45 -17.16 29.59
C PHE A 120 -22.87 -16.64 30.92
N LYS A 121 -23.60 -15.76 31.61
CA LYS A 121 -23.19 -14.97 32.79
C LYS A 121 -22.77 -15.77 34.05
N GLY A 122 -22.51 -17.08 33.93
CA GLY A 122 -21.84 -17.87 34.98
C GLY A 122 -20.47 -17.29 35.41
N ALA A 123 -19.90 -16.40 34.59
CA ALA A 123 -18.68 -15.64 34.84
C ALA A 123 -18.78 -14.63 36.00
N ILE A 124 -19.97 -14.05 36.26
CA ILE A 124 -20.13 -12.98 37.27
C ILE A 124 -19.63 -13.47 38.63
N SER A 125 -19.99 -14.70 39.02
CA SER A 125 -19.54 -15.29 40.28
C SER A 125 -18.02 -15.34 40.44
N LYS A 126 -17.29 -15.76 39.41
CA LYS A 126 -15.81 -15.77 39.39
C LYS A 126 -15.28 -14.33 39.48
N PHE A 127 -15.93 -13.39 38.79
CA PHE A 127 -15.53 -11.98 38.78
C PHE A 127 -15.69 -11.34 40.15
N VAL A 128 -16.81 -11.58 40.86
CA VAL A 128 -17.03 -11.07 42.21
C VAL A 128 -15.97 -11.61 43.18
N VAL A 129 -15.67 -12.91 43.13
CA VAL A 129 -14.64 -13.51 44.00
C VAL A 129 -13.25 -12.92 43.72
N MET A 130 -12.89 -12.76 42.44
CA MET A 130 -11.62 -12.14 42.06
C MET A 130 -11.56 -10.65 42.45
N TYR A 131 -12.64 -9.91 42.25
CA TYR A 131 -12.74 -8.51 42.62
C TYR A 131 -12.58 -8.33 44.13
N ALA A 132 -13.31 -9.11 44.94
CA ALA A 132 -13.17 -9.06 46.40
C ALA A 132 -11.77 -9.43 46.89
N ALA A 133 -11.09 -10.36 46.19
CA ALA A 133 -9.70 -10.70 46.49
C ALA A 133 -8.75 -9.52 46.21
N ILE A 134 -8.93 -8.82 45.09
CA ILE A 134 -8.13 -7.63 44.74
C ILE A 134 -8.40 -6.50 45.72
N ASP A 135 -9.67 -6.23 46.04
CA ASP A 135 -10.10 -5.17 46.94
C ASP A 135 -9.59 -5.37 48.37
N SER A 136 -9.48 -6.63 48.79
CA SER A 136 -8.84 -7.03 50.07
C SER A 136 -7.30 -7.06 50.02
N GLY A 137 -6.67 -6.56 48.96
CA GLY A 137 -5.21 -6.53 48.78
C GLY A 137 -4.54 -7.88 48.47
N ARG A 138 -5.32 -8.93 48.15
CA ARG A 138 -4.82 -10.30 47.91
C ARG A 138 -4.55 -10.57 46.43
N TYR A 139 -3.69 -9.75 45.82
CA TYR A 139 -3.38 -9.78 44.39
C TYR A 139 -2.94 -11.16 43.86
N ILE A 140 -2.09 -11.88 44.60
CA ILE A 140 -1.58 -13.21 44.17
C ILE A 140 -2.71 -14.25 44.10
N ILE A 141 -3.68 -14.18 45.01
CA ILE A 141 -4.84 -15.09 45.03
C ILE A 141 -5.79 -14.78 43.86
N ALA A 142 -5.99 -13.51 43.53
CA ALA A 142 -6.77 -13.15 42.34
C ALA A 142 -6.04 -13.53 41.03
N ALA A 143 -4.72 -13.40 40.99
CA ALA A 143 -3.90 -13.79 39.85
C ALA A 143 -3.93 -15.31 39.63
N SER A 144 -3.86 -16.12 40.69
CA SER A 144 -3.98 -17.57 40.60
C SER A 144 -5.36 -18.00 40.07
N ALA A 145 -6.43 -17.30 40.47
CA ALA A 145 -7.77 -17.51 39.92
C ALA A 145 -7.87 -17.19 38.42
N THR A 146 -7.24 -16.10 37.98
CA THR A 146 -7.15 -15.74 36.56
C THR A 146 -6.39 -16.80 35.77
N ILE A 147 -5.25 -17.29 36.28
CA ILE A 147 -4.48 -18.38 35.67
C ILE A 147 -5.30 -19.68 35.63
N GLY A 148 -6.01 -20.00 36.70
CA GLY A 148 -6.93 -21.15 36.75
C GLY A 148 -7.98 -21.09 35.64
N THR A 149 -8.59 -19.92 35.42
CA THR A 149 -9.56 -19.71 34.32
C THR A 149 -8.94 -19.91 32.94
N ILE A 150 -7.70 -19.44 32.74
CA ILE A 150 -6.95 -19.66 31.49
C ILE A 150 -6.68 -21.16 31.27
N ILE A 151 -6.25 -21.88 32.30
CA ILE A 151 -6.02 -23.34 32.22
C ILE A 151 -7.33 -24.07 31.94
N ALA A 152 -8.43 -23.65 32.58
CA ALA A 152 -9.75 -24.19 32.35
C ALA A 152 -10.17 -24.08 30.88
N ALA A 153 -9.97 -22.91 30.28
CA ALA A 153 -10.34 -22.65 28.89
C ALA A 153 -9.66 -23.62 27.90
N ILE A 154 -8.41 -24.03 28.17
CA ILE A 154 -7.63 -24.96 27.34
C ILE A 154 -8.34 -26.32 27.20
N TYR A 155 -8.65 -26.98 28.31
CA TYR A 155 -9.28 -28.32 28.22
C TYR A 155 -10.77 -28.24 27.90
N ILE A 156 -11.47 -27.18 28.33
CA ILE A 156 -12.90 -26.99 28.02
C ILE A 156 -13.08 -26.87 26.50
N LEU A 157 -12.31 -26.00 25.86
CA LEU A 157 -12.41 -25.80 24.41
C LEU A 157 -12.04 -27.08 23.65
N ARG A 158 -11.05 -27.83 24.13
CA ARG A 158 -10.67 -29.11 23.54
C ARG A 158 -11.80 -30.14 23.63
N ALA A 159 -12.47 -30.25 24.78
CA ALA A 159 -13.62 -31.13 24.96
C ALA A 159 -14.80 -30.71 24.06
N ILE A 160 -15.09 -29.41 23.98
CA ILE A 160 -16.14 -28.87 23.09
C ILE A 160 -15.82 -29.20 21.63
N GLN A 161 -14.60 -28.96 21.16
CA GLN A 161 -14.22 -29.26 19.78
C GLN A 161 -14.34 -30.75 19.47
N ALA A 162 -13.81 -31.62 20.33
CA ALA A 162 -13.84 -33.06 20.13
C ALA A 162 -15.26 -33.63 20.04
N ILE A 163 -16.16 -33.16 20.91
CA ILE A 163 -17.51 -33.70 21.00
C ILE A 163 -18.44 -33.03 19.99
N CYS A 164 -18.41 -31.70 19.89
CA CYS A 164 -19.39 -30.91 19.13
C CYS A 164 -19.03 -30.71 17.66
N PHE A 165 -17.74 -30.83 17.28
CA PHE A 165 -17.27 -30.42 15.95
C PHE A 165 -16.35 -31.42 15.24
N GLU A 166 -15.55 -32.23 15.94
CA GLU A 166 -14.67 -33.22 15.31
C GLU A 166 -15.46 -34.41 14.74
N LYS A 167 -15.01 -34.93 13.60
CA LYS A 167 -15.54 -36.18 13.02
C LYS A 167 -14.82 -37.38 13.65
N GLY A 168 -15.56 -38.44 13.96
CA GLY A 168 -15.01 -39.70 14.49
C GLY A 168 -14.50 -40.63 13.40
N ASP A 169 -13.66 -41.59 13.79
CA ASP A 169 -13.07 -42.60 12.88
C ASP A 169 -13.98 -43.81 12.64
N LYS A 170 -15.03 -43.98 13.45
CA LYS A 170 -16.01 -45.06 13.33
C LYS A 170 -17.28 -44.56 12.64
N ASP A 171 -17.88 -45.38 11.78
CA ASP A 171 -19.26 -45.20 11.33
C ASP A 171 -20.16 -45.25 12.57
N THR A 172 -20.66 -44.08 12.97
CA THR A 172 -21.50 -43.96 14.16
C THR A 172 -22.85 -44.58 13.84
N VAL A 173 -23.23 -45.58 14.63
CA VAL A 173 -24.53 -46.27 14.55
C VAL A 173 -25.65 -45.23 14.49
N SER A 174 -26.59 -45.39 13.55
CA SER A 174 -27.74 -44.51 13.36
C SER A 174 -28.74 -44.65 14.53
N VAL A 175 -28.39 -44.11 15.69
CA VAL A 175 -29.32 -43.98 16.82
C VAL A 175 -30.08 -42.68 16.65
N THR A 176 -31.39 -42.74 16.43
CA THR A 176 -32.27 -41.57 16.52
C THR A 176 -32.36 -41.11 17.98
N GLU A 177 -31.89 -39.89 18.26
CA GLU A 177 -31.94 -39.29 19.59
C GLU A 177 -33.40 -39.17 20.07
N SER A 178 -33.79 -40.00 21.04
CA SER A 178 -35.12 -39.99 21.65
C SER A 178 -35.18 -39.04 22.86
N MET A 179 -36.35 -38.43 23.09
CA MET A 179 -36.62 -37.62 24.29
C MET A 179 -36.78 -38.53 25.51
N SER A 180 -35.65 -38.87 26.16
CA SER A 180 -35.64 -39.56 27.46
C SER A 180 -35.89 -38.59 28.62
N VAL A 181 -36.26 -39.11 29.80
CA VAL A 181 -36.38 -38.33 31.05
C VAL A 181 -35.10 -37.52 31.33
N SER A 182 -33.93 -38.13 31.12
CA SER A 182 -32.63 -37.45 31.23
C SER A 182 -32.45 -36.33 30.19
N GLY A 183 -33.04 -36.45 29.01
CA GLY A 183 -33.02 -35.38 27.99
C GLY A 183 -33.90 -34.19 28.35
N ILE A 184 -35.08 -34.44 28.92
CA ILE A 184 -35.97 -33.38 29.44
C ILE A 184 -35.29 -32.64 30.59
N LEU A 185 -34.65 -33.38 31.51
CA LEU A 185 -33.86 -32.80 32.60
C LEU A 185 -32.70 -31.95 32.08
N CYS A 186 -31.95 -32.41 31.07
CA CYS A 186 -30.93 -31.59 30.42
C CYS A 186 -31.52 -30.29 29.85
N PHE A 187 -32.67 -30.36 29.17
CA PHE A 187 -33.31 -29.18 28.60
C PHE A 187 -33.79 -28.21 29.69
N GLY A 188 -34.39 -28.71 30.77
CA GLY A 188 -34.81 -27.91 31.92
C GLY A 188 -33.64 -27.21 32.59
N LEU A 189 -32.54 -27.93 32.83
CA LEU A 189 -31.30 -27.35 33.39
C LEU A 189 -30.64 -26.34 32.45
N ALA A 190 -30.68 -26.57 31.13
CA ALA A 190 -30.18 -25.60 30.15
C ALA A 190 -31.03 -24.33 30.10
N THR A 191 -32.36 -24.48 30.17
CA THR A 191 -33.30 -23.36 30.26
C THR A 191 -33.08 -22.57 31.54
N LEU A 192 -32.90 -23.24 32.68
CA LEU A 192 -32.56 -22.61 33.95
C LEU A 192 -31.22 -21.89 33.87
N THR A 193 -30.19 -22.53 33.30
CA THR A 193 -28.87 -21.91 33.08
C THR A 193 -28.98 -20.64 32.23
N ALA A 194 -29.77 -20.68 31.15
CA ALA A 194 -30.04 -19.53 30.30
C ALA A 194 -30.84 -18.42 31.04
N ALA A 195 -31.82 -18.78 31.85
CA ALA A 195 -32.61 -17.83 32.64
C ALA A 195 -31.76 -17.12 33.70
N LEU A 196 -30.97 -17.87 34.48
CA LEU A 196 -30.02 -17.35 35.47
C LEU A 196 -28.90 -16.50 34.84
N THR A 197 -28.67 -16.72 33.55
CA THR A 197 -27.73 -15.97 32.74
C THR A 197 -28.34 -14.64 32.27
N ILE A 198 -29.54 -14.65 31.71
CA ILE A 198 -30.17 -13.46 31.12
C ILE A 198 -30.64 -12.50 32.22
N PHE A 199 -31.17 -13.04 33.33
CA PHE A 199 -31.72 -12.29 34.45
C PHE A 199 -30.98 -12.64 35.77
N PRO A 200 -29.73 -12.18 35.95
CA PRO A 200 -28.94 -12.51 37.13
C PRO A 200 -29.38 -11.72 38.39
N GLU A 201 -29.98 -10.54 38.25
CA GLU A 201 -30.30 -9.62 39.36
C GLU A 201 -31.07 -10.27 40.53
N PRO A 202 -32.16 -11.05 40.30
CA PRO A 202 -32.89 -11.67 41.40
C PRO A 202 -32.02 -12.65 42.19
N LEU A 203 -31.11 -13.36 41.52
CA LEU A 203 -30.18 -14.28 42.16
C LEU A 203 -29.08 -13.53 42.92
N ILE A 204 -28.53 -12.46 42.33
CA ILE A 204 -27.51 -11.62 42.97
C ILE A 204 -28.07 -11.07 44.29
N HIS A 205 -29.25 -10.46 44.28
CA HIS A 205 -29.87 -9.93 45.50
C HIS A 205 -30.16 -11.00 46.56
N ALA A 206 -30.62 -12.18 46.13
CA ALA A 206 -30.85 -13.29 47.06
C ALA A 206 -29.52 -13.77 47.70
N CYS A 207 -28.44 -13.83 46.92
CA CYS A 207 -27.11 -14.16 47.41
C CYS A 207 -26.53 -13.07 48.33
N GLU A 208 -26.73 -11.79 48.02
CA GLU A 208 -26.32 -10.66 48.87
C GLU A 208 -27.00 -10.73 50.25
N GLN A 209 -28.30 -10.95 50.29
CA GLN A 209 -29.05 -11.11 51.55
C GLN A 209 -28.55 -12.30 52.37
N MET A 210 -28.27 -13.42 51.70
CA MET A 210 -27.72 -14.62 52.36
C MET A 210 -26.30 -14.38 52.89
N ALA A 211 -25.47 -13.66 52.14
CA ALA A 211 -24.12 -13.29 52.55
C ALA A 211 -24.13 -12.32 53.74
N MET A 212 -25.03 -11.34 53.76
CA MET A 212 -25.23 -10.42 54.89
C MET A 212 -25.60 -11.18 56.18
N ALA A 213 -26.38 -12.26 56.09
CA ALA A 213 -26.70 -13.11 57.23
C ALA A 213 -25.48 -13.92 57.75
N LEU A 214 -24.52 -14.23 56.87
CA LEU A 214 -23.30 -14.99 57.20
C LEU A 214 -22.16 -14.10 57.73
N THR A 215 -22.14 -12.81 57.39
CA THR A 215 -21.09 -11.85 57.79
C THR A 215 -21.69 -10.50 58.26
N PRO A 216 -22.31 -10.43 59.46
CA PRO A 216 -23.09 -9.27 59.90
C PRO A 216 -22.27 -8.02 60.28
N GLN A 217 -20.94 -8.10 60.36
CA GLN A 217 -20.11 -6.99 60.87
C GLN A 217 -19.82 -5.85 59.87
N ASN A 218 -20.05 -6.05 58.56
CA ASN A 218 -19.66 -5.10 57.49
C ASN A 218 -20.79 -4.83 56.46
N ALA A 219 -22.02 -4.60 56.91
CA ALA A 219 -23.24 -4.62 56.08
C ALA A 219 -23.41 -3.51 55.00
N HIS A 220 -22.37 -2.74 54.65
CA HIS A 220 -22.45 -1.59 53.75
C HIS A 220 -21.72 -1.74 52.40
N GLU A 221 -21.11 -2.89 52.12
CA GLU A 221 -20.44 -3.17 50.84
C GLU A 221 -21.45 -3.75 49.82
N HIS A 222 -21.92 -2.94 48.89
CA HIS A 222 -22.77 -3.38 47.78
C HIS A 222 -21.93 -3.85 46.58
N LEU A 223 -22.45 -4.84 45.84
CA LEU A 223 -21.83 -5.27 44.59
C LEU A 223 -21.82 -4.11 43.59
N PRO A 224 -20.67 -3.77 42.97
CA PRO A 224 -20.66 -2.72 41.96
C PRO A 224 -21.48 -3.15 40.74
N ASN A 225 -22.18 -2.20 40.13
CA ASN A 225 -22.92 -2.45 38.89
C ASN A 225 -21.93 -2.68 37.74
N PHE A 226 -21.74 -3.95 37.36
CA PHE A 226 -20.76 -4.36 36.35
C PHE A 226 -21.24 -4.17 34.91
N GLU A 227 -22.54 -4.08 34.66
CA GLU A 227 -23.10 -3.98 33.31
C GLU A 227 -24.17 -2.88 33.26
N ARG A 228 -24.22 -2.17 32.13
CA ARG A 228 -25.33 -1.26 31.80
C ARG A 228 -26.28 -1.91 30.79
N PRO A 229 -27.54 -1.44 30.71
CA PRO A 229 -28.47 -1.88 29.67
C PRO A 229 -27.88 -1.72 28.27
N TRP A 230 -28.06 -2.73 27.42
CA TRP A 230 -27.49 -2.71 26.07
C TRP A 230 -28.17 -1.64 25.22
N PRO A 231 -27.40 -0.80 24.50
CA PRO A 231 -27.99 0.22 23.63
C PRO A 231 -28.75 -0.42 22.47
N LEU A 232 -29.74 0.28 21.94
CA LEU A 232 -30.58 -0.21 20.83
C LEU A 232 -29.74 -0.65 19.62
N ALA A 233 -28.67 0.09 19.30
CA ALA A 233 -27.76 -0.24 18.20
C ALA A 233 -27.06 -1.60 18.35
N VAL A 234 -26.92 -2.11 19.56
CA VAL A 234 -26.40 -3.46 19.83
C VAL A 234 -27.54 -4.48 19.78
N LEU A 235 -28.70 -4.15 20.34
CA LEU A 235 -29.84 -5.07 20.36
C LEU A 235 -30.33 -5.42 18.95
N VAL A 236 -30.37 -4.46 18.02
CA VAL A 236 -30.80 -4.68 16.63
C VAL A 236 -30.05 -5.84 15.95
N PRO A 237 -28.71 -5.85 15.84
CA PRO A 237 -27.98 -6.95 15.20
C PRO A 237 -28.09 -8.28 15.98
N TYR A 238 -28.20 -8.26 17.32
CA TYR A 238 -28.43 -9.48 18.10
C TYR A 238 -29.79 -10.11 17.81
N ILE A 239 -30.87 -9.32 17.84
CA ILE A 239 -32.22 -9.78 17.48
C ILE A 239 -32.25 -10.23 16.02
N SER A 240 -31.54 -9.51 15.15
CA SER A 240 -31.38 -9.84 13.74
C SER A 240 -30.74 -11.21 13.52
N ALA A 241 -29.79 -11.62 14.36
CA ALA A 241 -29.19 -12.95 14.27
C ALA A 241 -30.25 -14.06 14.36
N PHE A 242 -31.14 -13.98 15.37
CA PHE A 242 -32.22 -14.94 15.55
C PHE A 242 -33.28 -14.84 14.45
N ALA A 243 -33.68 -13.61 14.06
CA ALA A 243 -34.64 -13.39 12.99
C ALA A 243 -34.15 -14.00 11.66
N VAL A 244 -32.91 -13.70 11.27
CA VAL A 244 -32.29 -14.24 10.04
C VAL A 244 -32.15 -15.75 10.12
N TYR A 245 -31.81 -16.31 11.29
CA TYR A 245 -31.73 -17.76 11.48
C TYR A 245 -33.09 -18.45 11.31
N CYS A 246 -34.16 -17.91 11.91
CA CYS A 246 -35.52 -18.43 11.79
C CYS A 246 -36.06 -18.33 10.36
N VAL A 247 -35.93 -17.15 9.73
CA VAL A 247 -36.32 -16.93 8.33
C VAL A 247 -35.51 -17.83 7.38
N GLY A 248 -34.24 -18.08 7.69
CA GLY A 248 -33.39 -19.00 6.94
C GLY A 248 -33.84 -20.46 6.96
N ARG A 249 -34.69 -20.86 7.91
CA ARG A 249 -35.28 -22.21 7.92
C ARG A 249 -36.42 -22.35 6.91
N THR A 250 -37.10 -21.26 6.54
CA THR A 250 -38.21 -21.28 5.58
C THR A 250 -37.75 -20.96 4.16
N SER A 251 -36.91 -19.93 3.97
CA SER A 251 -36.45 -19.52 2.64
C SER A 251 -35.08 -18.87 2.65
N ALA A 252 -34.16 -19.41 1.85
CA ALA A 252 -32.83 -18.84 1.66
C ALA A 252 -32.89 -17.45 0.98
N LYS A 253 -33.87 -17.21 0.09
CA LYS A 253 -34.06 -15.90 -0.56
C LYS A 253 -34.50 -14.84 0.46
N LEU A 254 -35.50 -15.17 1.29
CA LEU A 254 -36.03 -14.27 2.31
C LEU A 254 -34.97 -13.96 3.37
N ARG A 255 -34.16 -14.96 3.75
CA ARG A 255 -33.01 -14.78 4.65
C ARG A 255 -32.01 -13.78 4.10
N ASN A 256 -31.64 -13.90 2.83
CA ASN A 256 -30.66 -13.02 2.21
C ASN A 256 -31.17 -11.56 2.15
N ALA A 257 -32.46 -11.38 1.84
CA ALA A 257 -33.09 -10.06 1.87
C ALA A 257 -33.15 -9.48 3.29
N ALA A 258 -33.59 -10.28 4.27
CA ALA A 258 -33.63 -9.89 5.67
C ALA A 258 -32.23 -9.52 6.20
N ALA A 259 -31.20 -10.31 5.87
CA ALA A 259 -29.82 -10.03 6.26
C ALA A 259 -29.34 -8.68 5.72
N LEU A 260 -29.63 -8.32 4.47
CA LEU A 260 -29.26 -7.00 3.94
C LEU A 260 -30.01 -5.85 4.63
N LEU A 261 -31.33 -5.98 4.75
CA LEU A 261 -32.17 -4.94 5.35
C LEU A 261 -31.78 -4.68 6.81
N LEU A 262 -31.55 -5.74 7.58
CA LEU A 262 -31.17 -5.64 9.00
C LEU A 262 -29.74 -5.14 9.21
N ALA A 263 -28.81 -5.47 8.31
CA ALA A 263 -27.48 -4.88 8.31
C ALA A 263 -27.53 -3.36 8.03
N LEU A 264 -28.31 -2.93 7.02
CA LEU A 264 -28.52 -1.50 6.73
C LEU A 264 -29.24 -0.78 7.87
N ALA A 265 -30.25 -1.39 8.48
CA ALA A 265 -30.92 -0.86 9.66
C ALA A 265 -29.92 -0.66 10.82
N THR A 266 -28.98 -1.57 11.00
CA THR A 266 -27.93 -1.45 12.03
C THR A 266 -27.05 -0.23 11.76
N VAL A 267 -26.63 0.01 10.51
CA VAL A 267 -25.87 1.22 10.13
C VAL A 267 -26.64 2.50 10.41
N ILE A 268 -27.93 2.54 10.04
CA ILE A 268 -28.80 3.72 10.26
C ILE A 268 -28.94 4.01 11.76
N VAL A 269 -29.24 2.98 12.56
CA VAL A 269 -29.38 3.13 14.01
C VAL A 269 -28.06 3.57 14.64
N THR A 270 -26.92 3.01 14.22
CA THR A 270 -25.58 3.45 14.69
C THR A 270 -25.29 4.90 14.33
N TRP A 271 -25.62 5.34 13.11
CA TRP A 271 -25.44 6.75 12.70
C TRP A 271 -26.31 7.70 13.54
N GLN A 272 -27.55 7.32 13.86
CA GLN A 272 -28.47 8.15 14.64
C GLN A 272 -28.16 8.18 16.15
N MET A 273 -27.20 7.39 16.65
CA MET A 273 -26.86 7.38 18.06
C MET A 273 -26.31 8.74 18.51
N GLN A 274 -26.88 9.26 19.59
CA GLN A 274 -26.42 10.48 20.27
C GLN A 274 -25.70 10.12 21.57
N GLY A 275 -24.85 11.04 22.06
CA GLY A 275 -24.17 10.88 23.35
C GLY A 275 -22.90 10.01 23.33
N LEU A 276 -22.46 9.53 22.17
CA LEU A 276 -21.15 8.88 22.02
C LEU A 276 -20.05 9.91 21.79
N ASP A 277 -18.87 9.67 22.37
CA ASP A 277 -17.66 10.43 22.02
C ASP A 277 -17.27 10.20 20.54
N ALA A 278 -16.51 11.13 19.96
CA ALA A 278 -16.20 11.12 18.54
C ALA A 278 -15.36 9.89 18.10
N LEU A 279 -14.50 9.35 18.97
CA LEU A 279 -13.69 8.16 18.68
C LEU A 279 -14.56 6.90 18.62
N SER A 280 -15.45 6.74 19.61
CA SER A 280 -16.43 5.66 19.66
C SER A 280 -17.37 5.72 18.47
N ASN A 281 -17.87 6.91 18.11
CA ASN A 281 -18.75 7.12 16.96
C ASN A 281 -18.07 6.77 15.62
N LEU A 282 -16.87 7.30 15.37
CA LEU A 282 -16.08 6.99 14.16
C LEU A 282 -15.89 5.48 13.98
N THR A 283 -15.49 4.80 15.06
CA THR A 283 -15.18 3.37 15.01
C THR A 283 -16.45 2.52 14.87
N ALA A 284 -17.53 2.88 15.57
CA ALA A 284 -18.82 2.20 15.47
C ALA A 284 -19.38 2.27 14.04
N LEU A 285 -19.37 3.47 13.43
CA LEU A 285 -19.86 3.66 12.07
C LEU A 285 -18.97 2.94 11.03
N LEU A 286 -17.65 2.94 11.22
CA LEU A 286 -16.72 2.19 10.39
C LEU A 286 -17.03 0.69 10.45
N PHE A 287 -17.19 0.13 11.66
CA PHE A 287 -17.48 -1.29 11.84
C PHE A 287 -18.85 -1.65 11.29
N ALA A 288 -19.87 -0.83 11.52
CA ALA A 288 -21.21 -1.06 11.01
C ALA A 288 -21.26 -1.11 9.47
N THR A 289 -20.59 -0.15 8.84
CA THR A 289 -20.53 -0.04 7.38
C THR A 289 -19.78 -1.23 6.77
N LEU A 290 -18.61 -1.57 7.30
CA LEU A 290 -17.79 -2.68 6.78
C LEU A 290 -18.46 -4.04 7.02
N CYS A 291 -19.07 -4.27 8.19
CA CYS A 291 -19.84 -5.49 8.44
C CYS A 291 -21.02 -5.62 7.48
N SER A 292 -21.69 -4.53 7.13
CA SER A 292 -22.79 -4.54 6.15
C SER A 292 -22.32 -4.91 4.74
N VAL A 293 -21.14 -4.42 4.33
CA VAL A 293 -20.50 -4.83 3.06
C VAL A 293 -20.14 -6.32 3.09
N VAL A 294 -19.64 -6.82 4.22
CA VAL A 294 -19.35 -8.25 4.41
C VAL A 294 -20.62 -9.10 4.32
N VAL A 295 -21.74 -8.67 4.93
CA VAL A 295 -23.04 -9.34 4.80
C VAL A 295 -23.46 -9.41 3.33
N LEU A 296 -23.38 -8.30 2.59
CA LEU A 296 -23.68 -8.25 1.16
C LEU A 296 -22.82 -9.25 0.36
N TYR A 297 -21.51 -9.22 0.56
CA TYR A 297 -20.60 -10.15 -0.12
C TYR A 297 -20.90 -11.62 0.23
N SER A 298 -21.21 -11.90 1.50
CA SER A 298 -21.40 -13.26 2.00
C SER A 298 -22.59 -13.99 1.38
N ILE A 299 -23.60 -13.27 0.91
CA ILE A 299 -24.77 -13.83 0.22
C ILE A 299 -24.36 -14.61 -1.03
N GLY A 300 -23.40 -14.09 -1.80
CA GLY A 300 -22.89 -14.76 -3.00
C GLY A 300 -21.82 -15.79 -2.68
N TYR A 301 -21.02 -15.55 -1.63
CA TYR A 301 -19.84 -16.35 -1.33
C TYR A 301 -20.13 -17.66 -0.59
N ILE A 302 -21.09 -17.68 0.34
CA ILE A 302 -21.40 -18.86 1.17
C ILE A 302 -22.41 -19.83 0.49
N LYS A 303 -23.07 -19.37 -0.60
CA LYS A 303 -24.23 -20.02 -1.22
C LYS A 303 -24.08 -21.56 -1.34
N GLU A 304 -25.08 -22.28 -0.81
CA GLU A 304 -25.32 -23.73 -0.91
C GLU A 304 -24.39 -24.67 -0.10
N THR A 305 -24.12 -24.31 1.16
CA THR A 305 -23.60 -25.26 2.17
C THR A 305 -24.61 -25.52 3.29
N THR A 306 -24.56 -26.71 3.88
CA THR A 306 -25.43 -27.20 4.98
C THR A 306 -25.43 -26.29 6.22
N HIS A 307 -24.47 -25.37 6.36
CA HIS A 307 -24.30 -24.53 7.54
C HIS A 307 -24.51 -23.03 7.29
N THR A 308 -25.17 -22.64 6.19
CA THR A 308 -25.35 -21.23 5.83
C THR A 308 -26.13 -20.42 6.87
N ASN A 309 -27.19 -20.98 7.47
CA ASN A 309 -27.96 -20.26 8.51
C ASN A 309 -27.13 -20.02 9.77
N ARG A 310 -26.31 -21.00 10.15
CA ARG A 310 -25.35 -20.88 11.26
C ARG A 310 -24.34 -19.76 11.00
N TYR A 311 -23.87 -19.63 9.76
CA TYR A 311 -22.94 -18.57 9.37
C TYR A 311 -23.52 -17.17 9.62
N PHE A 312 -24.72 -16.89 9.08
CA PHE A 312 -25.35 -15.57 9.25
C PHE A 312 -25.72 -15.29 10.71
N PHE A 313 -26.16 -16.31 11.45
CA PHE A 313 -26.41 -16.19 12.89
C PHE A 313 -25.18 -15.66 13.64
N PHE A 314 -24.02 -16.33 13.51
CA PHE A 314 -22.81 -15.88 14.19
C PHE A 314 -22.21 -14.59 13.61
N LEU A 315 -22.42 -14.32 12.31
CA LEU A 315 -22.00 -13.06 11.70
C LEU A 315 -22.73 -11.87 12.32
N PHE A 316 -24.04 -11.97 12.54
CA PHE A 316 -24.84 -10.90 13.17
C PHE A 316 -24.56 -10.76 14.67
N LEU A 317 -24.31 -11.87 15.38
CA LEU A 317 -23.86 -11.78 16.77
C LEU A 317 -22.50 -11.07 16.85
N MET A 318 -21.54 -11.40 15.98
CA MET A 318 -20.25 -10.71 15.90
C MET A 318 -20.43 -9.23 15.56
N PHE A 319 -21.35 -8.91 14.63
CA PHE A 319 -21.69 -7.53 14.27
C PHE A 319 -22.17 -6.77 15.51
N GLY A 320 -23.13 -7.30 16.26
CA GLY A 320 -23.61 -6.68 17.49
C GLY A 320 -22.51 -6.52 18.55
N SER A 321 -21.68 -7.53 18.76
CA SER A 321 -20.54 -7.45 19.70
C SER A 321 -19.57 -6.34 19.32
N LEU A 322 -19.28 -6.16 18.03
CA LEU A 322 -18.36 -5.12 17.56
C LEU A 322 -18.90 -3.72 17.83
N ILE A 323 -20.20 -3.50 17.59
CA ILE A 323 -20.86 -2.24 17.96
C ILE A 323 -20.80 -2.06 19.48
N GLY A 324 -21.11 -3.11 20.23
CA GLY A 324 -21.08 -3.08 21.70
C GLY A 324 -19.72 -2.70 22.28
N VAL A 325 -18.62 -3.24 21.74
CA VAL A 325 -17.25 -2.85 22.13
C VAL A 325 -17.03 -1.36 21.90
N THR A 326 -17.45 -0.82 20.76
CA THR A 326 -17.23 0.58 20.41
C THR A 326 -18.12 1.55 21.20
N THR A 327 -19.35 1.15 21.52
CA THR A 327 -20.34 1.99 22.20
C THR A 327 -20.36 1.80 23.72
N ALA A 328 -19.50 0.95 24.28
CA ALA A 328 -19.42 0.74 25.72
C ALA A 328 -18.99 2.03 26.43
N THR A 329 -19.76 2.41 27.45
CA THR A 329 -19.50 3.56 28.32
C THR A 329 -18.81 3.19 29.64
N ASP A 330 -18.77 1.89 29.96
CA ASP A 330 -18.16 1.33 31.17
C ASP A 330 -17.29 0.12 30.82
N MET A 331 -16.26 -0.13 31.63
CA MET A 331 -15.27 -1.18 31.38
C MET A 331 -15.86 -2.60 31.45
N GLY A 332 -16.88 -2.84 32.28
CA GLY A 332 -17.51 -4.14 32.40
C GLY A 332 -18.29 -4.52 31.13
N THR A 333 -19.11 -3.60 30.64
CA THR A 333 -19.81 -3.74 29.34
C THR A 333 -18.82 -3.84 28.17
N PHE A 334 -17.72 -3.09 28.20
CA PHE A 334 -16.64 -3.22 27.20
C PHE A 334 -16.07 -4.63 27.17
N TYR A 335 -15.70 -5.18 28.34
CA TYR A 335 -15.16 -6.54 28.48
C TYR A 335 -16.18 -7.60 28.05
N LEU A 336 -17.45 -7.43 28.40
CA LEU A 336 -18.55 -8.29 27.99
C LEU A 336 -18.60 -8.47 26.48
N PHE A 337 -18.65 -7.35 25.75
CA PHE A 337 -18.70 -7.37 24.29
C PHE A 337 -17.38 -7.82 23.67
N TRP A 338 -16.25 -7.62 24.34
CA TRP A 338 -14.95 -8.12 23.92
C TRP A 338 -14.91 -9.64 23.86
N GLU A 339 -15.41 -10.30 24.91
CA GLU A 339 -15.52 -11.76 24.98
C GLU A 339 -16.56 -12.31 24.00
N LEU A 340 -17.73 -11.66 23.91
CA LEU A 340 -18.76 -11.99 22.93
C LEU A 340 -18.22 -11.93 21.50
N MET A 341 -17.41 -10.91 21.18
CA MET A 341 -16.71 -10.81 19.91
C MET A 341 -15.74 -11.99 19.70
N THR A 342 -14.94 -12.37 20.70
CA THR A 342 -14.03 -13.54 20.62
C THR A 342 -14.79 -14.83 20.32
N TRP A 343 -15.87 -15.07 21.06
CA TRP A 343 -16.67 -16.29 20.96
C TRP A 343 -17.36 -16.42 19.60
N THR A 344 -18.03 -15.35 19.16
CA THR A 344 -18.75 -15.33 17.87
C THR A 344 -17.79 -15.48 16.69
N SER A 345 -16.67 -14.76 16.70
CA SER A 345 -15.64 -14.86 15.65
C SER A 345 -14.95 -16.23 15.63
N TYR A 346 -14.75 -16.88 16.78
CA TYR A 346 -14.23 -18.26 16.82
C TYR A 346 -15.13 -19.24 16.07
N LEU A 347 -16.45 -19.15 16.28
CA LEU A 347 -17.42 -20.00 15.59
C LEU A 347 -17.45 -19.77 14.07
N LEU A 348 -17.08 -18.56 13.63
CA LEU A 348 -16.90 -18.21 12.23
C LEU A 348 -15.55 -18.70 11.66
N VAL A 349 -14.47 -18.71 12.45
CA VAL A 349 -13.16 -19.26 12.05
C VAL A 349 -13.25 -20.78 11.82
N ILE A 350 -13.91 -21.50 12.73
CA ILE A 350 -14.05 -22.96 12.62
C ILE A 350 -15.17 -23.40 11.68
N HIS A 351 -15.77 -22.48 10.91
CA HIS A 351 -16.98 -22.74 10.11
C HIS A 351 -16.84 -23.95 9.18
N LYS A 352 -15.66 -24.18 8.60
CA LYS A 352 -15.39 -25.33 7.72
C LYS A 352 -15.26 -26.67 8.45
N GLN A 353 -15.04 -26.66 9.76
CA GLN A 353 -14.87 -27.86 10.61
C GLN A 353 -13.82 -28.88 10.09
N THR A 354 -12.78 -28.41 9.41
CA THR A 354 -11.62 -29.25 9.06
C THR A 354 -10.66 -29.31 10.25
N GLN A 355 -9.81 -30.34 10.32
CA GLN A 355 -8.80 -30.45 11.38
C GLN A 355 -7.90 -29.21 11.46
N GLY A 356 -7.50 -28.66 10.30
CA GLY A 356 -6.76 -27.39 10.24
C GLY A 356 -7.56 -26.20 10.80
N ALA A 357 -8.84 -26.09 10.46
CA ALA A 357 -9.71 -25.02 10.96
C ALA A 357 -9.94 -25.10 12.48
N LEU A 358 -10.14 -26.32 13.02
CA LEU A 358 -10.30 -26.53 14.45
C LEU A 358 -9.02 -26.21 15.22
N LYS A 359 -7.85 -26.65 14.74
CA LYS A 359 -6.55 -26.35 15.35
C LYS A 359 -6.23 -24.86 15.36
N ALA A 360 -6.45 -24.17 14.24
CA ALA A 360 -6.23 -22.72 14.16
C ALA A 360 -7.26 -21.93 14.98
N GLY A 361 -8.53 -22.34 14.97
CA GLY A 361 -9.59 -21.77 15.82
C GLY A 361 -9.32 -21.97 17.31
N TYR A 362 -8.79 -23.12 17.70
CA TYR A 362 -8.37 -23.40 19.08
C TYR A 362 -7.29 -22.41 19.52
N LYS A 363 -6.21 -22.27 18.73
CA LYS A 363 -5.12 -21.32 19.00
C LYS A 363 -5.65 -19.88 19.09
N TYR A 364 -6.49 -19.48 18.14
CA TYR A 364 -7.12 -18.17 18.12
C TYR A 364 -7.92 -17.87 19.39
N PHE A 365 -8.83 -18.79 19.76
CA PHE A 365 -9.70 -18.60 20.91
C PHE A 365 -8.91 -18.54 22.21
N ILE A 366 -8.00 -19.50 22.45
CA ILE A 366 -7.22 -19.55 23.68
C ILE A 366 -6.34 -18.30 23.81
N MET A 367 -5.69 -17.85 22.75
CA MET A 367 -4.91 -16.61 22.82
C MET A 367 -5.80 -15.42 23.19
N CYS A 368 -6.92 -15.22 22.48
CA CYS A 368 -7.81 -14.09 22.73
C CYS A 368 -8.46 -14.12 24.13
N ALA A 369 -8.96 -15.28 24.57
CA ALA A 369 -9.59 -15.45 25.87
C ALA A 369 -8.58 -15.26 27.02
N SER A 370 -7.34 -15.74 26.84
CA SER A 370 -6.26 -15.48 27.81
C SER A 370 -5.90 -14.00 27.89
N GLY A 371 -5.76 -13.33 26.74
CA GLY A 371 -5.51 -11.89 26.70
C GLY A 371 -6.65 -11.09 27.35
N ALA A 372 -7.89 -11.46 27.09
CA ALA A 372 -9.05 -10.85 27.72
C ALA A 372 -9.07 -11.09 29.23
N SER A 373 -8.79 -12.30 29.71
CA SER A 373 -8.72 -12.62 31.15
C SER A 373 -7.65 -11.79 31.87
N ILE A 374 -6.50 -11.55 31.23
CA ILE A 374 -5.42 -10.69 31.76
C ILE A 374 -5.86 -9.22 31.79
N MET A 375 -6.52 -8.73 30.74
CA MET A 375 -7.08 -7.38 30.71
C MET A 375 -8.18 -7.21 31.77
N HIS A 376 -9.01 -8.23 31.99
CA HIS A 376 -10.03 -8.24 33.03
C HIS A 376 -9.44 -8.09 34.43
N TYR A 377 -8.36 -8.80 34.73
CA TYR A 377 -7.61 -8.58 35.97
C TYR A 377 -7.16 -7.11 36.11
N GLY A 378 -6.73 -6.49 35.02
CA GLY A 378 -6.42 -5.05 34.98
C GLY A 378 -7.63 -4.15 35.24
N ILE A 379 -8.80 -4.46 34.68
CA ILE A 379 -10.06 -3.75 34.91
C ILE A 379 -10.46 -3.81 36.39
N LEU A 380 -10.36 -4.99 37.02
CA LEU A 380 -10.68 -5.15 38.44
C LEU A 380 -9.69 -4.40 39.35
N LEU A 381 -8.39 -4.45 39.02
CA LEU A 381 -7.35 -3.70 39.73
C LEU A 381 -7.56 -2.18 39.62
N TRP A 382 -7.99 -1.72 38.44
CA TRP A 382 -8.35 -0.32 38.24
C TRP A 382 -9.52 0.09 39.13
N HIS A 383 -10.61 -0.69 39.14
CA HIS A 383 -11.79 -0.38 39.93
C HIS A 383 -11.48 -0.37 41.43
N SER A 384 -10.70 -1.32 41.93
CA SER A 384 -10.28 -1.33 43.34
C SER A 384 -9.53 -0.05 43.74
N SER A 385 -8.82 0.60 42.79
CA SER A 385 -8.09 1.84 43.04
C SER A 385 -8.88 3.13 42.77
N SER A 386 -9.94 3.09 41.94
CA SER A 386 -10.69 4.29 41.49
C SER A 386 -12.17 4.31 41.89
N HIS A 387 -12.70 3.17 42.32
CA HIS A 387 -14.11 2.92 42.62
C HIS A 387 -15.09 3.27 41.47
N THR A 388 -14.63 3.26 40.22
CA THR A 388 -15.48 3.49 39.05
C THR A 388 -15.13 2.60 37.87
N PHE A 389 -16.15 2.08 37.20
CA PHE A 389 -16.04 1.43 35.89
C PHE A 389 -16.37 2.38 34.73
N ASP A 390 -16.85 3.59 35.02
CA ASP A 390 -17.26 4.56 34.00
C ASP A 390 -16.04 5.09 33.25
N ILE A 391 -16.03 4.90 31.93
CA ILE A 391 -14.90 5.27 31.07
C ILE A 391 -14.67 6.78 31.09
N ALA A 392 -15.73 7.59 31.19
CA ALA A 392 -15.60 9.05 31.22
C ALA A 392 -14.94 9.56 32.51
N ALA A 393 -15.08 8.81 33.62
CA ALA A 393 -14.52 9.18 34.92
C ALA A 393 -13.07 8.69 35.12
N LEU A 394 -12.54 7.85 34.22
CA LEU A 394 -11.20 7.25 34.38
C LEU A 394 -10.09 8.29 34.39
N GLY A 395 -10.17 9.31 33.52
CA GLY A 395 -9.13 10.32 33.38
C GLY A 395 -8.92 11.14 34.67
N SER A 396 -9.98 11.46 35.40
CA SER A 396 -9.89 12.12 36.71
C SER A 396 -9.39 11.18 37.82
N ALA A 397 -9.66 9.88 37.70
CA ALA A 397 -9.30 8.89 38.70
C ALA A 397 -7.79 8.56 38.70
N THR A 398 -7.12 8.66 37.55
CA THR A 398 -5.67 8.35 37.44
C THR A 398 -4.79 9.27 38.28
N ALA A 399 -5.21 10.51 38.50
CA ALA A 399 -4.46 11.50 39.29
C ALA A 399 -4.21 11.05 40.74
N HIS A 400 -5.04 10.15 41.27
CA HIS A 400 -4.99 9.67 42.65
C HIS A 400 -4.35 8.27 42.77
N MET A 401 -3.94 7.66 41.65
CA MET A 401 -3.37 6.30 41.64
C MET A 401 -1.85 6.31 41.78
N PRO A 402 -1.26 5.33 42.51
CA PRO A 402 0.18 5.14 42.52
C PRO A 402 0.73 4.84 41.10
N PRO A 403 1.83 5.48 40.65
CA PRO A 403 2.38 5.29 39.31
C PRO A 403 2.72 3.83 38.97
N ALA A 404 3.17 3.05 39.96
CA ALA A 404 3.48 1.63 39.77
C ALA A 404 2.21 0.81 39.48
N THR A 405 1.12 1.07 40.20
CA THR A 405 -0.19 0.42 39.97
C THR A 405 -0.72 0.78 38.58
N LEU A 406 -0.65 2.06 38.21
CA LEU A 406 -1.08 2.52 36.89
C LEU A 406 -0.27 1.85 35.76
N ALA A 407 1.05 1.71 35.92
CA ALA A 407 1.92 1.03 34.97
C ALA A 407 1.60 -0.48 34.84
N ILE A 408 1.29 -1.15 35.96
CA ILE A 408 0.85 -2.56 35.93
C ILE A 408 -0.47 -2.68 35.16
N ILE A 409 -1.46 -1.83 35.46
CA ILE A 409 -2.74 -1.86 34.76
C ILE A 409 -2.55 -1.58 33.26
N ALA A 410 -1.72 -0.59 32.91
CA ALA A 410 -1.36 -0.27 31.54
C ALA A 410 -0.82 -1.49 30.77
N MET A 411 0.08 -2.27 31.39
CA MET A 411 0.66 -3.47 30.80
C MET A 411 -0.36 -4.61 30.65
N LEU A 412 -1.27 -4.78 31.60
CA LEU A 412 -2.34 -5.78 31.53
C LEU A 412 -3.33 -5.47 30.39
N PHE A 413 -3.70 -4.20 30.23
CA PHE A 413 -4.50 -3.73 29.10
C PHE A 413 -3.76 -3.94 27.78
N PHE A 414 -2.47 -3.57 27.71
CA PHE A 414 -1.65 -3.78 26.52
C PHE A 414 -1.60 -5.25 26.09
N ILE A 415 -1.50 -6.19 27.02
CA ILE A 415 -1.51 -7.63 26.69
C ILE A 415 -2.85 -8.02 26.06
N GLY A 416 -3.98 -7.69 26.68
CA GLY A 416 -5.29 -8.10 26.14
C GLY A 416 -5.64 -7.44 24.81
N LEU A 417 -5.40 -6.13 24.71
CA LEU A 417 -5.63 -5.36 23.48
C LEU A 417 -4.63 -5.75 22.38
N GLY A 418 -3.36 -5.96 22.75
CA GLY A 418 -2.27 -6.35 21.86
C GLY A 418 -2.42 -7.75 21.28
N VAL A 419 -2.96 -8.71 22.05
CA VAL A 419 -3.34 -10.03 21.50
C VAL A 419 -4.37 -9.88 20.39
N LYS A 420 -5.42 -9.07 20.61
CA LYS A 420 -6.48 -8.87 19.61
C LYS A 420 -6.02 -8.08 18.40
N ALA A 421 -5.17 -7.07 18.60
CA ALA A 421 -4.50 -6.35 17.53
C ALA A 421 -3.53 -7.25 16.73
N GLY A 422 -2.98 -8.28 17.39
CA GLY A 422 -1.99 -9.18 16.80
C GLY A 422 -0.57 -8.60 16.83
N LEU A 423 -0.19 -7.88 17.88
CA LEU A 423 1.17 -7.35 18.03
C LEU A 423 2.16 -8.45 18.41
N PHE A 424 3.42 -8.33 17.98
CA PHE A 424 4.50 -9.20 18.44
C PHE A 424 4.73 -9.03 19.96
N PRO A 425 4.92 -10.14 20.73
CA PRO A 425 4.98 -11.56 20.34
C PRO A 425 3.61 -12.27 20.31
N MET A 426 2.52 -11.57 20.58
CA MET A 426 1.15 -12.07 20.71
C MET A 426 0.39 -12.30 19.39
N HIS A 427 1.09 -12.25 18.26
CA HIS A 427 0.54 -12.26 16.90
C HIS A 427 0.20 -13.64 16.31
N SER A 428 0.70 -14.71 16.93
CA SER A 428 0.84 -16.01 16.25
C SER A 428 -0.46 -16.68 15.78
N TRP A 429 -1.62 -16.30 16.33
CA TRP A 429 -2.92 -16.79 15.88
C TRP A 429 -3.31 -16.25 14.49
N LEU A 430 -2.89 -15.03 14.16
CA LEU A 430 -3.42 -14.28 13.01
C LEU A 430 -3.04 -14.96 11.69
N PRO A 431 -1.76 -15.28 11.38
CA PRO A 431 -1.39 -15.95 10.14
C PRO A 431 -1.96 -17.38 9.99
N ASP A 432 -2.36 -18.01 11.09
CA ASP A 432 -2.90 -19.38 11.09
C ASP A 432 -4.43 -19.40 10.92
N ALA A 433 -5.15 -18.40 11.44
CA ALA A 433 -6.61 -18.34 11.37
C ALA A 433 -7.13 -17.87 9.99
N HIS A 434 -6.44 -16.93 9.33
CA HIS A 434 -6.88 -16.40 8.04
C HIS A 434 -6.96 -17.47 6.91
N PRO A 435 -5.97 -18.36 6.71
CA PRO A 435 -6.01 -19.36 5.64
C PRO A 435 -7.17 -20.37 5.77
N VAL A 436 -7.61 -20.67 7.00
CA VAL A 436 -8.66 -21.66 7.24
C VAL A 436 -10.07 -21.06 7.22
N ALA A 437 -10.22 -19.81 7.67
CA ALA A 437 -11.53 -19.15 7.74
C ALA A 437 -12.12 -18.91 6.33
N PRO A 438 -13.46 -18.83 6.18
CA PRO A 438 -14.07 -18.31 4.97
C PRO A 438 -13.54 -16.91 4.66
N SER A 439 -13.30 -16.57 3.38
CA SER A 439 -12.70 -15.27 3.03
C SER A 439 -13.58 -14.08 3.41
N SER A 440 -14.91 -14.27 3.43
CA SER A 440 -15.86 -13.30 3.98
C SER A 440 -15.69 -13.04 5.48
N ILE A 441 -14.98 -13.91 6.22
CA ILE A 441 -14.60 -13.73 7.63
C ILE A 441 -13.15 -13.28 7.77
N SER A 442 -12.25 -13.77 6.91
CA SER A 442 -10.88 -13.26 6.86
C SER A 442 -10.83 -11.74 6.63
N ALA A 443 -11.76 -11.20 5.83
CA ALA A 443 -11.89 -9.76 5.59
C ALA A 443 -12.17 -8.96 6.88
N PRO A 444 -13.27 -9.18 7.64
CA PRO A 444 -13.50 -8.47 8.90
C PRO A 444 -12.50 -8.85 9.99
N MET A 445 -11.90 -10.06 9.99
CA MET A 445 -10.81 -10.37 10.94
C MET A 445 -9.63 -9.41 10.77
N SER A 446 -9.26 -9.12 9.52
CA SER A 446 -8.17 -8.20 9.22
C SER A 446 -8.63 -6.75 9.34
N GLY A 447 -9.73 -6.38 8.69
CA GLY A 447 -10.19 -5.00 8.60
C GLY A 447 -10.89 -4.46 9.85
N ILE A 448 -11.44 -5.31 10.71
CA ILE A 448 -12.28 -4.93 11.85
C ILE A 448 -11.75 -5.47 13.18
N LEU A 449 -11.58 -6.79 13.36
CA LEU A 449 -11.20 -7.35 14.67
C LEU A 449 -9.84 -6.84 15.17
N THR A 450 -8.82 -6.77 14.31
CA THR A 450 -7.53 -6.18 14.71
C THR A 450 -7.65 -4.69 15.03
N LYS A 451 -8.60 -3.99 14.39
CA LYS A 451 -8.89 -2.57 14.64
C LYS A 451 -9.65 -2.36 15.95
N ALA A 452 -10.42 -3.34 16.43
CA ALA A 452 -10.98 -3.30 17.78
C ALA A 452 -9.86 -3.32 18.85
N GLY A 453 -8.79 -4.08 18.59
CA GLY A 453 -7.53 -4.03 19.33
C GLY A 453 -6.93 -2.62 19.39
N LEU A 454 -6.74 -2.02 18.22
CA LEU A 454 -6.18 -0.67 18.08
C LEU A 454 -7.09 0.41 18.67
N PHE A 455 -8.41 0.30 18.50
CA PHE A 455 -9.40 1.18 19.11
C PHE A 455 -9.28 1.17 20.64
N GLY A 456 -9.20 -0.01 21.25
CA GLY A 456 -8.98 -0.11 22.69
C GLY A 456 -7.65 0.53 23.11
N LEU A 457 -6.57 0.31 22.35
CA LEU A 457 -5.29 0.97 22.63
C LEU A 457 -5.44 2.49 22.57
N ILE A 458 -6.09 3.05 21.55
CA ILE A 458 -6.28 4.50 21.41
C ILE A 458 -7.21 5.07 22.48
N LYS A 459 -8.24 4.32 22.88
CA LYS A 459 -9.22 4.74 23.90
C LYS A 459 -8.62 4.81 25.30
N PHE A 460 -7.68 3.91 25.63
CA PHE A 460 -7.10 3.83 26.97
C PHE A 460 -5.67 4.39 27.07
N LEU A 461 -4.87 4.42 26.00
CA LEU A 461 -3.48 4.91 26.01
C LEU A 461 -3.33 6.33 26.58
N PRO A 462 -4.18 7.33 26.22
CA PRO A 462 -4.08 8.68 26.78
C PRO A 462 -4.23 8.74 28.30
N LEU A 463 -4.89 7.75 28.92
CA LEU A 463 -5.06 7.68 30.37
C LEU A 463 -3.76 7.31 31.11
N PHE A 464 -2.82 6.65 30.42
CA PHE A 464 -1.60 6.11 31.02
C PHE A 464 -0.36 6.97 30.78
N ALA A 465 -0.38 7.81 29.73
CA ALA A 465 0.77 8.59 29.31
C ALA A 465 0.31 9.92 28.71
N ALA A 466 0.19 10.97 29.54
CA ALA A 466 -0.04 12.31 29.03
C ALA A 466 1.28 12.94 28.54
N GLY A 467 1.39 13.22 27.24
CA GLY A 467 2.49 13.97 26.64
C GLY A 467 3.43 13.16 25.72
N ALA A 468 4.19 13.90 24.91
CA ALA A 468 5.25 13.34 24.07
C ALA A 468 6.41 12.89 24.97
N ILE A 469 6.65 11.59 25.05
CA ILE A 469 7.73 11.04 25.87
C ILE A 469 8.93 10.75 24.97
N PRO A 470 10.11 11.34 25.25
CA PRO A 470 11.32 11.00 24.51
C PRO A 470 11.61 9.49 24.56
N PHE A 471 12.11 8.94 23.46
CA PHE A 471 12.48 7.53 23.40
C PHE A 471 13.52 7.18 24.48
N TRP A 472 13.39 6.02 25.12
CA TRP A 472 14.31 5.52 26.16
C TRP A 472 14.41 6.33 27.45
N THR A 473 13.43 7.17 27.79
CA THR A 473 13.39 7.68 29.16
C THR A 473 13.20 6.51 30.14
N PRO A 474 13.94 6.44 31.27
CA PRO A 474 13.74 5.39 32.28
C PRO A 474 12.49 5.60 33.14
N ALA A 475 11.58 6.52 32.76
CA ALA A 475 10.37 6.82 33.52
C ALA A 475 9.30 5.74 33.35
N LEU A 476 8.59 5.38 34.43
CA LEU A 476 7.49 4.40 34.38
C LEU A 476 6.36 4.81 33.43
N SER A 477 6.07 6.11 33.29
CA SER A 477 5.07 6.63 32.35
C SER A 477 5.41 6.34 30.88
N SER A 478 6.69 6.11 30.58
CA SER A 478 7.17 5.79 29.23
C SER A 478 7.10 4.30 28.89
N LEU A 479 6.87 3.43 29.87
CA LEU A 479 6.93 1.98 29.71
C LEU A 479 5.94 1.50 28.63
N LEU A 480 4.68 1.94 28.71
CA LEU A 480 3.64 1.53 27.77
C LEU A 480 3.90 2.07 26.35
N PRO A 481 4.10 3.39 26.11
CA PRO A 481 4.42 3.92 24.79
C PRO A 481 5.66 3.26 24.16
N ASN A 482 6.75 3.09 24.92
CA ASN A 482 7.96 2.43 24.44
C ASN A 482 7.71 0.95 24.07
N THR A 483 6.91 0.24 24.86
CA THR A 483 6.55 -1.15 24.57
C THR A 483 5.67 -1.26 23.32
N ILE A 484 4.68 -0.38 23.16
CA ILE A 484 3.84 -0.32 21.95
C ILE A 484 4.71 -0.02 20.73
N MET A 485 5.63 0.93 20.84
CA MET A 485 6.52 1.32 19.74
C MET A 485 7.46 0.17 19.35
N ALA A 486 8.11 -0.47 20.32
CA ALA A 486 8.99 -1.61 20.09
C ALA A 486 8.22 -2.81 19.52
N ALA A 487 7.06 -3.15 20.09
CA ALA A 487 6.19 -4.20 19.58
C ALA A 487 5.73 -3.88 18.15
N GLY A 488 5.34 -2.64 17.88
CA GLY A 488 4.94 -2.16 16.55
C GLY A 488 6.05 -2.30 15.52
N GLY A 489 7.27 -1.85 15.82
CA GLY A 489 8.43 -2.00 14.93
C GLY A 489 8.80 -3.46 14.64
N CYS A 490 8.79 -4.32 15.66
CA CYS A 490 8.98 -5.77 15.47
C CYS A 490 7.86 -6.38 14.63
N THR A 491 6.62 -5.97 14.86
CA THR A 491 5.43 -6.43 14.13
C THR A 491 5.49 -6.04 12.65
N LEU A 492 5.91 -4.80 12.36
CA LEU A 492 6.13 -4.27 11.02
C LEU A 492 7.15 -5.13 10.27
N LEU A 493 8.36 -5.26 10.82
CA LEU A 493 9.46 -5.98 10.17
C LEU A 493 9.15 -7.46 9.97
N LEU A 494 8.63 -8.13 11.00
CA LEU A 494 8.26 -9.54 10.90
C LEU A 494 7.13 -9.74 9.90
N GLY A 495 6.13 -8.85 9.87
CA GLY A 495 5.04 -8.89 8.91
C GLY A 495 5.53 -8.80 7.47
N GLU A 496 6.34 -7.78 7.14
CA GLU A 496 6.81 -7.56 5.77
C GLU A 496 7.73 -8.70 5.29
N ILE A 497 8.70 -9.13 6.12
CA ILE A 497 9.63 -10.20 5.77
C ILE A 497 8.89 -11.53 5.59
N MET A 498 7.95 -11.86 6.49
CA MET A 498 7.21 -13.11 6.38
C MET A 498 6.24 -13.10 5.20
N ALA A 499 5.60 -11.97 4.88
CA ALA A 499 4.73 -11.82 3.71
C ALA A 499 5.49 -12.11 2.41
N LEU A 500 6.71 -11.57 2.27
CA LEU A 500 7.56 -11.79 1.10
C LEU A 500 7.81 -13.28 0.83
N ARG A 501 7.94 -14.09 1.89
CA ARG A 501 8.21 -15.54 1.81
C ARG A 501 6.98 -16.42 1.58
N GLN A 502 5.76 -15.87 1.65
CA GLN A 502 4.55 -16.69 1.53
C GLN A 502 4.22 -17.07 0.08
N THR A 503 3.72 -18.29 -0.09
CA THR A 503 3.14 -18.84 -1.34
C THR A 503 1.61 -18.93 -1.30
N ASP A 504 0.99 -18.82 -0.13
CA ASP A 504 -0.46 -18.78 0.05
C ASP A 504 -0.97 -17.33 0.09
N ILE A 505 -1.95 -16.98 -0.73
CA ILE A 505 -2.44 -15.60 -0.86
C ILE A 505 -3.05 -15.08 0.44
N LYS A 506 -3.81 -15.90 1.18
CA LYS A 506 -4.45 -15.45 2.43
C LYS A 506 -3.44 -15.33 3.56
N ARG A 507 -2.47 -16.24 3.63
CA ARG A 507 -1.37 -16.16 4.61
C ARG A 507 -0.48 -14.96 4.32
N MET A 508 -0.20 -14.66 3.05
CA MET A 508 0.53 -13.46 2.63
C MET A 508 -0.20 -12.18 3.04
N LEU A 509 -1.52 -12.09 2.76
CA LEU A 509 -2.35 -10.94 3.16
C LEU A 509 -2.48 -10.81 4.69
N ALA A 510 -2.45 -11.92 5.42
CA ALA A 510 -2.43 -11.95 6.88
C ALA A 510 -1.13 -11.37 7.45
N TYR A 511 0.03 -11.76 6.93
CA TYR A 511 1.30 -11.14 7.32
C TYR A 511 1.41 -9.68 6.90
N SER A 512 0.84 -9.29 5.75
CA SER A 512 0.74 -7.87 5.42
C SER A 512 -0.24 -7.12 6.34
N THR A 513 -1.27 -7.78 6.89
CA THR A 513 -2.11 -7.17 7.95
C THR A 513 -1.29 -6.92 9.20
N LEU A 514 -0.46 -7.90 9.58
CA LEU A 514 0.49 -7.78 10.68
C LEU A 514 1.38 -6.56 10.48
N ALA A 515 2.01 -6.45 9.30
CA ALA A 515 2.90 -5.34 8.99
C ALA A 515 2.26 -3.96 9.16
N GLN A 516 1.10 -3.75 8.54
CA GLN A 516 0.37 -2.48 8.60
C GLN A 516 -0.20 -2.18 10.00
N VAL A 517 -0.59 -3.20 10.78
CA VAL A 517 -0.92 -3.01 12.21
C VAL A 517 0.33 -2.60 13.00
N GLY A 518 1.50 -3.15 12.65
CA GLY A 518 2.79 -2.72 13.18
C GLY A 518 3.12 -1.26 12.85
N GLU A 519 2.86 -0.81 11.61
CA GLU A 519 2.97 0.60 11.21
C GLU A 519 2.06 1.51 12.06
N ILE A 520 0.82 1.11 12.29
CA ILE A 520 -0.11 1.88 13.14
C ILE A 520 0.39 1.91 14.58
N ALA A 521 0.78 0.76 15.13
CA ALA A 521 1.21 0.65 16.52
C ALA A 521 2.50 1.42 16.79
N ILE A 522 3.49 1.38 15.90
CA ILE A 522 4.73 2.15 16.10
C ILE A 522 4.46 3.66 16.13
N ILE A 523 3.55 4.15 15.29
CA ILE A 523 3.12 5.56 15.29
C ILE A 523 2.32 5.90 16.56
N LEU A 524 1.39 5.05 16.98
CA LEU A 524 0.66 5.24 18.24
C LEU A 524 1.59 5.28 19.46
N GLY A 525 2.65 4.46 19.45
CA GLY A 525 3.65 4.41 20.51
C GLY A 525 4.46 5.70 20.70
N ILE A 526 4.49 6.60 19.70
CA ILE A 526 5.08 7.94 19.85
C ILE A 526 4.21 8.82 20.78
N ASN A 527 2.91 8.50 20.87
CA ASN A 527 1.99 9.08 21.84
C ASN A 527 1.91 10.62 21.78
N THR A 528 1.46 11.14 20.63
CA THR A 528 1.12 12.56 20.46
C THR A 528 -0.24 12.68 19.77
N TRP A 529 -0.86 13.86 19.84
CA TRP A 529 -2.11 14.12 19.14
C TRP A 529 -1.97 13.86 17.62
N ILE A 530 -0.88 14.33 17.00
CA ILE A 530 -0.70 14.21 15.56
C ILE A 530 -0.38 12.78 15.11
N THR A 531 0.40 12.03 15.89
CA THR A 531 0.65 10.62 15.61
C THR A 531 -0.60 9.78 15.82
N THR A 532 -1.43 10.12 16.82
CA THR A 532 -2.76 9.52 17.00
C THR A 532 -3.67 9.79 15.80
N THR A 533 -3.66 11.02 15.28
CA THR A 533 -4.42 11.42 14.09
C THR A 533 -3.97 10.64 12.86
N GLY A 534 -2.65 10.55 12.61
CA GLY A 534 -2.10 9.76 11.50
C GLY A 534 -2.40 8.27 11.61
N ALA A 535 -2.26 7.70 12.80
CA ALA A 535 -2.60 6.31 13.08
C ALA A 535 -4.09 6.02 12.87
N LEU A 536 -5.00 6.87 13.38
CA LEU A 536 -6.45 6.75 13.18
C LEU A 536 -6.82 6.88 11.70
N GLY A 537 -6.20 7.81 10.99
CA GLY A 537 -6.38 7.97 9.55
C GLY A 537 -6.01 6.70 8.79
N HIS A 538 -4.91 6.05 9.17
CA HIS A 538 -4.55 4.78 8.57
C HIS A 538 -5.40 3.61 9.07
N VAL A 539 -5.92 3.61 10.30
CA VAL A 539 -6.90 2.62 10.78
C VAL A 539 -8.13 2.57 9.87
N VAL A 540 -8.72 3.73 9.57
CA VAL A 540 -9.90 3.85 8.68
C VAL A 540 -9.56 3.32 7.29
N ASN A 541 -8.48 3.81 6.69
CA ASN A 541 -8.13 3.47 5.32
C ASN A 541 -7.69 2.01 5.17
N HIS A 542 -6.88 1.49 6.11
CA HIS A 542 -6.44 0.11 6.12
C HIS A 542 -7.61 -0.88 6.33
N ALA A 543 -8.63 -0.50 7.10
CA ALA A 543 -9.83 -1.30 7.25
C ALA A 543 -10.56 -1.51 5.91
N ILE A 544 -10.68 -0.46 5.10
CA ILE A 544 -11.30 -0.51 3.76
C ILE A 544 -10.43 -1.34 2.80
N MET A 545 -9.14 -1.01 2.70
CA MET A 545 -8.19 -1.66 1.80
C MET A 545 -8.08 -3.16 2.06
N LYS A 546 -7.99 -3.60 3.33
CA LYS A 546 -7.88 -5.03 3.66
C LYS A 546 -9.15 -5.80 3.44
N ASN A 547 -10.32 -5.22 3.74
CA ASN A 547 -11.58 -5.87 3.38
C ASN A 547 -11.62 -6.09 1.87
N LEU A 548 -11.31 -5.07 1.06
CA LEU A 548 -11.26 -5.20 -0.41
C LEU A 548 -10.33 -6.33 -0.87
N LEU A 549 -9.10 -6.37 -0.35
CA LEU A 549 -8.11 -7.37 -0.74
C LEU A 549 -8.50 -8.80 -0.33
N PHE A 550 -9.01 -9.02 0.88
CA PHE A 550 -9.45 -10.35 1.32
C PHE A 550 -10.73 -10.82 0.61
N LEU A 551 -11.66 -9.91 0.31
CA LEU A 551 -12.86 -10.23 -0.46
C LEU A 551 -12.48 -10.57 -1.92
N ALA A 552 -11.61 -9.78 -2.56
CA ALA A 552 -11.13 -10.08 -3.91
C ALA A 552 -10.30 -11.38 -3.97
N ALA A 553 -9.42 -11.62 -2.99
CA ALA A 553 -8.74 -12.91 -2.86
C ALA A 553 -9.75 -14.06 -2.68
N GLY A 554 -10.82 -13.85 -1.91
CA GLY A 554 -11.92 -14.80 -1.77
C GLY A 554 -12.62 -15.13 -3.08
N ALA A 555 -12.85 -14.13 -3.94
CA ALA A 555 -13.41 -14.32 -5.27
C ALA A 555 -12.50 -15.15 -6.18
N PHE A 556 -11.19 -14.89 -6.18
CA PHE A 556 -10.22 -15.73 -6.90
C PHE A 556 -10.18 -17.16 -6.37
N ILE A 557 -10.14 -17.34 -5.04
CA ILE A 557 -10.14 -18.66 -4.41
C ILE A 557 -11.41 -19.44 -4.75
N LEU A 558 -12.58 -18.79 -4.79
CA LEU A 558 -13.85 -19.42 -5.15
C LEU A 558 -13.85 -19.98 -6.58
N ARG A 559 -13.17 -19.31 -7.53
CA ARG A 559 -13.06 -19.76 -8.93
C ARG A 559 -11.88 -20.69 -9.19
N ALA A 560 -10.76 -20.48 -8.50
CA ALA A 560 -9.57 -21.30 -8.61
C ALA A 560 -9.76 -22.67 -7.94
N GLY A 561 -10.39 -22.70 -6.77
CA GLY A 561 -10.39 -23.85 -5.86
C GLY A 561 -9.09 -24.00 -5.06
N SER A 562 -8.17 -23.04 -5.15
CA SER A 562 -6.89 -23.04 -4.45
C SER A 562 -6.57 -21.67 -3.85
N GLN A 563 -5.72 -21.67 -2.82
CA GLN A 563 -5.16 -20.48 -2.18
C GLN A 563 -3.68 -20.25 -2.54
N GLN A 564 -3.08 -21.20 -3.26
CA GLN A 564 -1.68 -21.09 -3.71
C GLN A 564 -1.58 -20.05 -4.82
N ILE A 565 -0.67 -19.09 -4.66
CA ILE A 565 -0.50 -17.95 -5.57
C ILE A 565 -0.31 -18.42 -7.01
N GLU A 566 0.54 -19.41 -7.23
CA GLU A 566 0.84 -19.96 -8.56
C GLU A 566 -0.41 -20.47 -9.28
N LYS A 567 -1.37 -21.07 -8.55
CA LYS A 567 -2.64 -21.58 -9.09
C LYS A 567 -3.68 -20.49 -9.36
N LEU A 568 -3.34 -19.23 -9.11
CA LEU A 568 -4.18 -18.07 -9.42
C LEU A 568 -3.72 -17.37 -10.71
N SER A 569 -2.75 -17.95 -11.42
CA SER A 569 -2.19 -17.39 -12.65
C SER A 569 -3.28 -16.98 -13.65
N GLY A 570 -3.18 -15.75 -14.16
CA GLY A 570 -4.07 -15.21 -15.20
C GLY A 570 -5.55 -14.98 -14.79
N LEU A 571 -5.97 -15.32 -13.57
CA LEU A 571 -7.36 -15.16 -13.13
C LEU A 571 -7.80 -13.70 -13.06
N GLY A 572 -6.88 -12.77 -12.79
CA GLY A 572 -7.16 -11.34 -12.77
C GLY A 572 -7.67 -10.82 -14.12
N ARG A 573 -7.23 -11.42 -15.24
CA ARG A 573 -7.72 -11.07 -16.58
C ARG A 573 -9.07 -11.70 -16.90
N LYS A 574 -9.25 -12.96 -16.51
CA LYS A 574 -10.51 -13.69 -16.77
C LYS A 574 -11.66 -13.18 -15.90
N MET A 575 -11.35 -12.52 -14.78
CA MET A 575 -12.31 -11.91 -13.85
C MET A 575 -12.05 -10.40 -13.76
N PRO A 576 -12.44 -9.59 -14.77
CA PRO A 576 -12.04 -8.18 -14.88
C PRO A 576 -12.54 -7.29 -13.74
N VAL A 577 -13.75 -7.48 -13.23
CA VAL A 577 -14.28 -6.67 -12.12
C VAL A 577 -13.53 -6.99 -10.84
N THR A 578 -13.35 -8.29 -10.56
CA THR A 578 -12.58 -8.75 -9.39
C THR A 578 -11.12 -8.31 -9.50
N GLY A 579 -10.53 -8.43 -10.69
CA GLY A 579 -9.18 -8.00 -11.02
C GLY A 579 -8.96 -6.51 -10.76
N VAL A 580 -9.80 -5.65 -11.32
CA VAL A 580 -9.71 -4.19 -11.11
C VAL A 580 -9.85 -3.83 -9.63
N CYS A 581 -10.81 -4.43 -8.92
CA CYS A 581 -10.97 -4.24 -7.47
C CYS A 581 -9.70 -4.64 -6.70
N PHE A 582 -9.07 -5.76 -7.07
CA PHE A 582 -7.82 -6.22 -6.46
C PHE A 582 -6.66 -5.28 -6.75
N VAL A 583 -6.53 -4.79 -7.98
CA VAL A 583 -5.50 -3.81 -8.39
C VAL A 583 -5.67 -2.51 -7.59
N ILE A 584 -6.89 -1.97 -7.49
CA ILE A 584 -7.18 -0.76 -6.69
C ILE A 584 -6.77 -0.99 -5.23
N GLY A 585 -7.20 -2.09 -4.61
CA GLY A 585 -6.81 -2.41 -3.24
C GLY A 585 -5.30 -2.57 -3.06
N THR A 586 -4.60 -3.10 -4.07
CA THR A 586 -3.16 -3.34 -4.05
C THR A 586 -2.37 -2.03 -4.21
N LEU A 587 -2.74 -1.17 -5.16
CA LEU A 587 -2.11 0.14 -5.35
C LEU A 587 -2.39 1.06 -4.15
N ALA A 588 -3.59 0.98 -3.58
CA ALA A 588 -3.95 1.70 -2.37
C ALA A 588 -3.05 1.30 -1.19
N ILE A 589 -2.90 0.00 -0.91
CA ILE A 589 -2.10 -0.44 0.25
C ILE A 589 -0.59 -0.24 0.06
N MET A 590 -0.11 -0.24 -1.19
CA MET A 590 1.26 0.20 -1.52
C MET A 590 1.50 1.67 -1.16
N GLY A 591 0.43 2.47 -1.00
CA GLY A 591 0.51 3.89 -0.73
C GLY A 591 0.70 4.73 -1.99
N LEU A 592 0.16 4.29 -3.14
CA LEU A 592 0.29 5.02 -4.41
C LEU A 592 -0.93 5.94 -4.65
N PRO A 593 -0.74 7.17 -5.16
CA PRO A 593 -1.84 8.04 -5.55
C PRO A 593 -2.57 7.53 -6.81
N PRO A 594 -3.87 7.85 -6.97
CA PRO A 594 -4.66 8.78 -6.14
C PRO A 594 -5.46 8.09 -5.02
N PHE A 595 -4.98 6.96 -4.49
CA PHE A 595 -5.75 6.16 -3.55
C PHE A 595 -5.54 6.58 -2.09
N ASN A 596 -6.53 6.31 -1.24
CA ASN A 596 -6.57 6.69 0.17
C ASN A 596 -5.38 6.22 1.03
N GLY A 597 -4.75 5.10 0.66
CA GLY A 597 -3.55 4.61 1.35
C GLY A 597 -2.34 5.53 1.21
N PHE A 598 -2.22 6.29 0.11
CA PHE A 598 -1.17 7.31 -0.04
C PHE A 598 -1.32 8.40 1.02
N VAL A 599 -2.53 8.95 1.17
CA VAL A 599 -2.80 10.08 2.08
C VAL A 599 -2.59 9.68 3.54
N SER A 600 -3.10 8.51 3.95
CA SER A 600 -2.92 8.05 5.33
C SER A 600 -1.46 7.72 5.68
N LYS A 601 -0.70 7.10 4.77
CA LYS A 601 0.74 6.85 4.99
C LYS A 601 1.55 8.14 4.99
N PHE A 602 1.21 9.08 4.11
CA PHE A 602 1.79 10.42 4.12
C PHE A 602 1.62 11.08 5.49
N LEU A 603 0.39 11.09 6.02
CA LEU A 603 0.09 11.68 7.31
C LEU A 603 0.82 10.98 8.47
N MET A 604 0.94 9.65 8.45
CA MET A 604 1.73 8.92 9.45
C MET A 604 3.21 9.31 9.43
N LEU A 605 3.80 9.43 8.24
CA LEU A 605 5.20 9.81 8.08
C LEU A 605 5.43 11.26 8.47
N HIS A 606 4.55 12.17 8.06
CA HIS A 606 4.54 13.57 8.49
C HIS A 606 4.46 13.67 10.02
N ALA A 607 3.53 12.95 10.64
CA ALA A 607 3.37 12.93 12.09
C ALA A 607 4.61 12.41 12.83
N ALA A 608 5.26 11.35 12.32
CA ALA A 608 6.50 10.84 12.90
C ALA A 608 7.65 11.86 12.82
N ILE A 609 7.78 12.54 11.68
CA ILE A 609 8.81 13.56 11.46
C ILE A 609 8.55 14.79 12.34
N GLN A 610 7.30 15.25 12.42
CA GLN A 610 6.93 16.39 13.27
C GLN A 610 7.14 16.11 14.76
N ALA A 611 6.94 14.86 15.19
CA ALA A 611 7.27 14.43 16.55
C ALA A 611 8.79 14.25 16.78
N GLY A 612 9.64 14.40 15.76
CA GLY A 612 11.09 14.24 15.84
C GLY A 612 11.61 12.80 15.69
N PHE A 613 10.76 11.84 15.34
CA PHE A 613 11.08 10.41 15.24
C PHE A 613 11.47 9.98 13.81
N TYR A 614 12.53 10.57 13.27
CA TYR A 614 13.03 10.25 11.91
C TYR A 614 13.31 8.75 11.65
N PRO A 615 13.88 7.97 12.60
CA PRO A 615 14.10 6.53 12.38
C PRO A 615 12.81 5.74 12.16
N VAL A 616 11.71 6.15 12.82
CA VAL A 616 10.40 5.52 12.64
C VAL A 616 9.87 5.79 11.22
N ALA A 617 10.02 7.03 10.73
CA ALA A 617 9.67 7.37 9.35
C ALA A 617 10.48 6.57 8.32
N GLY A 618 11.79 6.41 8.55
CA GLY A 618 12.64 5.55 7.70
C GLY A 618 12.21 4.08 7.70
N LEU A 619 11.83 3.54 8.86
CA LEU A 619 11.34 2.17 9.00
C LEU A 619 10.01 1.93 8.27
N LEU A 620 9.08 2.89 8.34
CA LEU A 620 7.79 2.86 7.64
C LEU A 620 7.97 2.85 6.12
N LEU A 621 8.89 3.67 5.60
CA LEU A 621 9.24 3.69 4.18
C LEU A 621 9.88 2.37 3.73
N LEU A 622 10.81 1.83 4.52
CA LEU A 622 11.41 0.53 4.25
C LEU A 622 10.36 -0.59 4.20
N GLY A 623 9.43 -0.60 5.16
CA GLY A 623 8.30 -1.53 5.18
C GLY A 623 7.44 -1.43 3.93
N SER A 624 7.09 -0.21 3.52
CA SER A 624 6.31 0.04 2.31
C SER A 624 7.03 -0.39 1.02
N LEU A 625 8.36 -0.23 0.94
CA LEU A 625 9.17 -0.72 -0.18
C LEU A 625 9.16 -2.26 -0.27
N ILE A 626 9.31 -2.97 0.86
CA ILE A 626 9.19 -4.44 0.90
C ILE A 626 7.77 -4.86 0.50
N GLY A 627 6.78 -4.12 0.99
CA GLY A 627 5.37 -4.19 0.60
C GLY A 627 5.16 -4.24 -0.91
N ALA A 628 5.71 -3.23 -1.59
CA ALA A 628 5.60 -3.09 -3.04
C ALA A 628 6.15 -4.31 -3.80
N VAL A 629 7.21 -4.96 -3.29
CA VAL A 629 7.83 -6.14 -3.93
C VAL A 629 6.88 -7.34 -3.96
N TYR A 630 6.27 -7.75 -2.84
CA TYR A 630 5.40 -8.93 -2.88
C TYR A 630 4.02 -8.64 -3.49
N TYR A 631 3.53 -7.40 -3.40
CA TYR A 631 2.28 -7.02 -4.06
C TYR A 631 2.44 -6.95 -5.58
N SER A 632 3.55 -6.42 -6.09
CA SER A 632 3.86 -6.46 -7.53
C SER A 632 4.03 -7.89 -8.05
N ARG A 633 4.60 -8.79 -7.24
CA ARG A 633 4.63 -10.23 -7.53
C ARG A 633 3.21 -10.81 -7.72
N LEU A 634 2.25 -10.44 -6.87
CA LEU A 634 0.87 -10.90 -7.03
C LEU A 634 0.22 -10.35 -8.31
N LEU A 635 0.40 -9.07 -8.61
CA LEU A 635 -0.11 -8.47 -9.86
C LEU A 635 0.49 -9.18 -11.07
N LYS A 636 1.79 -9.49 -11.03
CA LYS A 636 2.47 -10.29 -12.07
C LYS A 636 1.80 -11.65 -12.29
N VAL A 637 1.53 -12.39 -11.23
CA VAL A 637 0.92 -13.73 -11.32
C VAL A 637 -0.53 -13.65 -11.81
N LEU A 638 -1.35 -12.80 -11.18
CA LEU A 638 -2.78 -12.72 -11.48
C LEU A 638 -3.08 -12.19 -12.89
N PHE A 639 -2.25 -11.29 -13.40
CA PHE A 639 -2.52 -10.65 -14.69
C PHE A 639 -1.58 -11.13 -15.77
N PHE A 640 -0.30 -11.35 -15.54
CA PHE A 640 0.68 -11.52 -16.63
C PHE A 640 1.18 -12.94 -16.84
N GLN A 641 0.60 -13.91 -16.13
CA GLN A 641 0.82 -15.33 -16.40
C GLN A 641 -0.40 -15.93 -17.11
N PRO A 642 -0.21 -16.94 -17.98
CA PRO A 642 -1.32 -17.59 -18.65
C PRO A 642 -2.22 -18.28 -17.62
N CYS A 643 -3.53 -18.21 -17.84
CA CYS A 643 -4.50 -18.91 -17.00
C CYS A 643 -4.59 -20.37 -17.43
N GLU A 644 -4.48 -21.30 -16.47
CA GLU A 644 -4.65 -22.74 -16.73
C GLU A 644 -6.08 -23.12 -17.16
N LYS A 645 -7.08 -22.28 -16.84
CA LYS A 645 -8.50 -22.54 -17.14
C LYS A 645 -8.97 -21.70 -18.33
N ASP A 646 -9.55 -22.35 -19.33
CA ASP A 646 -10.01 -21.69 -20.57
C ASP A 646 -11.17 -20.71 -20.31
N THR A 647 -12.18 -21.14 -19.57
CA THR A 647 -13.37 -20.34 -19.24
C THR A 647 -13.52 -20.19 -17.73
N VAL A 648 -13.48 -18.94 -17.24
CA VAL A 648 -13.74 -18.60 -15.85
C VAL A 648 -14.81 -17.52 -15.81
N LEU A 649 -15.91 -17.79 -15.12
CA LEU A 649 -16.98 -16.82 -14.93
C LEU A 649 -16.66 -15.86 -13.78
N GLU A 650 -17.08 -14.60 -13.93
CA GLU A 650 -17.09 -13.65 -12.83
C GLU A 650 -17.92 -14.13 -11.65
N VAL A 651 -17.60 -13.62 -10.45
CA VAL A 651 -18.35 -13.97 -9.23
C VAL A 651 -19.77 -13.38 -9.22
N PRO A 652 -20.69 -13.94 -8.42
CA PRO A 652 -22.05 -13.41 -8.27
C PRO A 652 -22.11 -11.90 -8.02
N LEU A 653 -23.21 -11.27 -8.44
CA LEU A 653 -23.38 -9.80 -8.38
C LEU A 653 -23.17 -9.23 -6.97
N SER A 654 -23.66 -9.91 -5.92
CA SER A 654 -23.51 -9.45 -4.54
C SER A 654 -22.04 -9.34 -4.10
N MET A 655 -21.19 -10.29 -4.53
CA MET A 655 -19.75 -10.23 -4.27
C MET A 655 -19.09 -9.08 -5.04
N ARG A 656 -19.45 -8.91 -6.32
CA ARG A 656 -18.96 -7.80 -7.15
C ARG A 656 -19.33 -6.45 -6.56
N LEU A 657 -20.59 -6.25 -6.16
CA LEU A 657 -21.05 -5.01 -5.52
C LEU A 657 -20.26 -4.72 -4.23
N GLY A 658 -20.08 -5.71 -3.35
CA GLY A 658 -19.31 -5.53 -2.13
C GLY A 658 -17.86 -5.09 -2.39
N MET A 659 -17.19 -5.66 -3.39
CA MET A 659 -15.83 -5.26 -3.78
C MET A 659 -15.80 -3.88 -4.44
N MET A 660 -16.74 -3.59 -5.35
CA MET A 660 -16.80 -2.31 -6.05
C MET A 660 -17.08 -1.14 -5.10
N LEU A 661 -17.92 -1.33 -4.08
CA LEU A 661 -18.16 -0.31 -3.04
C LEU A 661 -16.88 0.04 -2.28
N LEU A 662 -16.08 -0.95 -1.89
CA LEU A 662 -14.81 -0.72 -1.20
C LEU A 662 -13.75 -0.13 -2.15
N ALA A 663 -13.70 -0.58 -3.41
CA ALA A 663 -12.79 -0.02 -4.40
C ALA A 663 -13.12 1.45 -4.71
N ALA A 664 -14.41 1.79 -4.83
CA ALA A 664 -14.86 3.16 -4.96
C ALA A 664 -14.48 3.99 -3.74
N ALA A 665 -14.64 3.47 -2.53
CA ALA A 665 -14.20 4.15 -1.31
C ALA A 665 -12.67 4.42 -1.31
N CYS A 666 -11.84 3.46 -1.73
CA CYS A 666 -10.39 3.67 -1.84
C CYS A 666 -10.01 4.83 -2.78
N VAL A 667 -10.74 5.00 -3.89
CA VAL A 667 -10.53 6.09 -4.86
C VAL A 667 -11.07 7.41 -4.30
N LEU A 668 -12.33 7.43 -3.87
CA LEU A 668 -13.00 8.64 -3.37
C LEU A 668 -12.27 9.23 -2.16
N PHE A 669 -11.86 8.40 -1.20
CA PHE A 669 -11.14 8.85 0.00
C PHE A 669 -9.69 9.26 -0.27
N GLY A 670 -9.14 8.92 -1.43
CA GLY A 670 -7.84 9.39 -1.86
C GLY A 670 -7.92 10.71 -2.63
N ILE A 671 -8.97 10.90 -3.44
CA ILE A 671 -9.23 12.15 -4.17
C ILE A 671 -9.70 13.25 -3.22
N GLU A 672 -10.62 12.93 -2.30
CA GLU A 672 -11.16 13.86 -1.30
C GLU A 672 -10.92 13.33 0.12
N PRO A 673 -9.73 13.59 0.71
CA PRO A 673 -9.40 13.07 2.03
C PRO A 673 -10.22 13.63 3.18
N ASN A 674 -10.77 14.84 3.04
CA ASN A 674 -11.54 15.52 4.09
C ASN A 674 -12.79 14.73 4.50
N LEU A 675 -13.37 13.93 3.59
CA LEU A 675 -14.52 13.06 3.86
C LEU A 675 -14.32 12.13 5.07
N TRP A 676 -13.08 11.70 5.32
CA TRP A 676 -12.73 10.85 6.47
C TRP A 676 -11.80 11.56 7.46
N LEU A 677 -10.95 12.48 7.01
CA LEU A 677 -9.96 13.14 7.86
C LEU A 677 -10.63 14.03 8.92
N ASP A 678 -11.70 14.76 8.60
CA ASP A 678 -12.42 15.60 9.57
C ASP A 678 -12.95 14.78 10.75
N LYS A 679 -13.49 13.60 10.47
CA LYS A 679 -13.99 12.68 11.51
C LYS A 679 -12.85 12.08 12.33
N VAL A 680 -11.69 11.86 11.71
CA VAL A 680 -10.48 11.40 12.38
C VAL A 680 -9.90 12.47 13.31
N ILE A 681 -9.89 13.73 12.88
CA ILE A 681 -9.48 14.87 13.72
C ILE A 681 -10.38 14.97 14.95
N LEU A 682 -11.70 14.92 14.77
CA LEU A 682 -12.65 14.93 15.89
C LEU A 682 -12.42 13.75 16.85
N ALA A 683 -12.16 12.54 16.31
CA ALA A 683 -11.84 11.37 17.12
C ALA A 683 -10.51 11.53 17.89
N ALA A 684 -9.48 12.09 17.27
CA ALA A 684 -8.20 12.36 17.92
C ALA A 684 -8.34 13.43 19.02
N ASN A 685 -9.12 14.49 18.77
CA ASN A 685 -9.46 15.52 19.76
C ASN A 685 -10.17 14.91 20.97
N ALA A 686 -11.14 14.03 20.74
CA ALA A 686 -11.84 13.33 21.82
C ALA A 686 -10.91 12.41 22.62
N ALA A 687 -9.98 11.70 21.96
CA ALA A 687 -9.02 10.84 22.64
C ALA A 687 -8.04 11.62 23.55
N TRP A 688 -7.69 12.84 23.15
CA TRP A 688 -6.72 13.69 23.87
C TRP A 688 -7.36 14.75 24.77
N GLY A 689 -8.69 14.93 24.71
CA GLY A 689 -9.40 15.98 25.45
C GLY A 689 -8.99 17.40 25.02
N VAL A 690 -8.55 17.59 23.78
CA VAL A 690 -8.07 18.89 23.26
C VAL A 690 -9.06 19.49 22.27
N THR A 691 -9.27 20.80 22.38
CA THR A 691 -10.05 21.59 21.42
C THR A 691 -9.16 22.36 20.45
N ASN A 692 -7.95 22.72 20.89
CA ASN A 692 -6.92 23.36 20.08
C ASN A 692 -5.82 22.35 19.75
N HIS A 693 -5.55 22.17 18.47
CA HIS A 693 -4.53 21.27 17.98
C HIS A 693 -3.64 21.98 16.94
N PRO A 694 -2.43 21.46 16.68
CA PRO A 694 -1.60 21.94 15.58
C PRO A 694 -2.38 21.90 14.26
N ALA A 695 -2.14 22.89 13.39
CA ALA A 695 -2.67 22.87 12.03
C ALA A 695 -2.09 21.64 11.30
N LEU A 696 -2.97 20.87 10.66
CA LEU A 696 -2.54 19.82 9.76
C LEU A 696 -2.20 20.41 8.40
N PRO A 697 -1.23 19.83 7.67
CA PRO A 697 -0.97 20.24 6.31
C PRO A 697 -2.19 19.98 5.42
N ASP A 698 -2.37 20.81 4.39
CA ASP A 698 -3.34 20.55 3.34
C ASP A 698 -2.88 19.34 2.51
N LEU A 699 -3.67 18.26 2.57
CA LEU A 699 -3.44 17.00 1.85
C LEU A 699 -4.44 16.80 0.70
N SER A 700 -5.11 17.86 0.25
CA SER A 700 -6.04 17.80 -0.87
C SER A 700 -5.32 17.74 -2.22
N LEU A 701 -5.71 16.75 -3.03
CA LEU A 701 -5.21 16.61 -4.39
C LEU A 701 -5.95 17.59 -5.30
N HIS A 702 -5.27 18.66 -5.70
CA HIS A 702 -5.84 19.61 -6.63
C HIS A 702 -5.69 19.08 -8.06
N TRP A 703 -6.81 18.90 -8.78
CA TRP A 703 -6.84 18.36 -10.14
C TRP A 703 -7.16 19.46 -11.16
N PRO A 704 -6.15 20.09 -11.80
CA PRO A 704 -6.42 21.06 -12.85
C PRO A 704 -7.21 20.44 -13.99
N ILE A 705 -8.13 21.20 -14.60
CA ILE A 705 -8.99 20.68 -15.69
C ILE A 705 -8.15 20.13 -16.86
N ALA A 706 -7.02 20.78 -17.16
CA ALA A 706 -6.07 20.32 -18.18
C ALA A 706 -5.48 18.93 -17.92
N THR A 707 -5.47 18.44 -16.67
CA THR A 707 -4.99 17.11 -16.28
C THR A 707 -6.12 16.09 -16.27
N LEU A 708 -7.33 16.54 -15.90
CA LEU A 708 -8.54 15.74 -15.92
C LEU A 708 -8.94 15.32 -17.34
N ILE A 709 -8.68 16.14 -18.37
CA ILE A 709 -9.00 15.79 -19.76
C ILE A 709 -8.22 14.55 -20.23
N PRO A 710 -6.88 14.49 -20.16
CA PRO A 710 -6.14 13.27 -20.50
C PRO A 710 -6.53 12.07 -19.62
N LEU A 711 -6.85 12.29 -18.33
CA LEU A 711 -7.34 11.22 -17.45
C LEU A 711 -8.70 10.66 -17.91
N ALA A 712 -9.64 11.54 -18.28
CA ALA A 712 -10.92 11.15 -18.86
C ALA A 712 -10.72 10.47 -20.22
N GLY A 713 -9.74 10.93 -21.02
CA GLY A 713 -9.29 10.27 -22.23
C GLY A 713 -8.82 8.84 -21.97
N ALA A 714 -8.00 8.61 -20.94
CA ALA A 714 -7.55 7.27 -20.56
C ALA A 714 -8.72 6.35 -20.17
N ALA A 715 -9.69 6.87 -19.41
CA ALA A 715 -10.91 6.13 -19.08
C ALA A 715 -11.74 5.82 -20.34
N ALA A 716 -11.88 6.79 -21.25
CA ALA A 716 -12.59 6.61 -22.51
C ALA A 716 -11.91 5.55 -23.40
N THR A 717 -10.58 5.56 -23.51
CA THR A 717 -9.84 4.53 -24.27
C THR A 717 -9.97 3.15 -23.65
N PHE A 718 -10.06 3.06 -22.32
CA PHE A 718 -10.30 1.80 -21.62
C PHE A 718 -11.70 1.24 -21.88
N VAL A 719 -12.73 2.10 -21.87
CA VAL A 719 -14.13 1.72 -22.14
C VAL A 719 -14.33 1.36 -23.61
N LEU A 720 -13.71 2.11 -24.53
CA LEU A 720 -13.77 1.92 -25.98
C LEU A 720 -12.78 0.86 -26.49
N ASN A 721 -12.44 -0.12 -25.66
CA ASN A 721 -11.41 -1.14 -25.95
C ASN A 721 -11.72 -2.03 -27.17
N ASN A 722 -12.99 -2.10 -27.60
CA ASN A 722 -13.43 -2.94 -28.72
C ASN A 722 -13.11 -2.33 -30.10
N ASN A 723 -12.86 -1.02 -30.21
CA ASN A 723 -12.64 -0.36 -31.49
C ASN A 723 -11.35 0.48 -31.47
N LYS A 724 -10.35 0.01 -32.23
CA LYS A 724 -9.02 0.66 -32.36
C LYS A 724 -9.11 2.13 -32.78
N LEU A 725 -9.98 2.46 -33.73
CA LEU A 725 -10.13 3.82 -34.25
C LEU A 725 -10.77 4.74 -33.20
N GLN A 726 -11.79 4.27 -32.48
CA GLN A 726 -12.43 5.06 -31.42
C GLN A 726 -11.47 5.33 -30.26
N ALA A 727 -10.67 4.33 -29.86
CA ALA A 727 -9.63 4.52 -28.85
C ALA A 727 -8.56 5.53 -29.30
N LEU A 728 -8.12 5.47 -30.56
CA LEU A 728 -7.18 6.45 -31.11
C LEU A 728 -7.79 7.86 -31.12
N VAL A 729 -9.03 8.01 -31.60
CA VAL A 729 -9.70 9.32 -31.66
C VAL A 729 -9.86 9.91 -30.26
N ALA A 730 -10.26 9.11 -29.27
CA ALA A 730 -10.36 9.54 -27.87
C ALA A 730 -8.99 9.99 -27.31
N ALA A 731 -7.92 9.28 -27.64
CA ALA A 731 -6.57 9.65 -27.23
C ALA A 731 -6.09 10.96 -27.87
N LEU A 732 -6.32 11.14 -29.16
CA LEU A 732 -5.96 12.36 -29.89
C LEU A 732 -6.78 13.56 -29.42
N SER A 733 -8.11 13.40 -29.32
CA SER A 733 -9.00 14.49 -28.93
C SER A 733 -8.73 14.95 -27.51
N SER A 734 -8.44 14.03 -26.58
CA SER A 734 -8.09 14.38 -25.20
C SER A 734 -6.73 15.07 -25.08
N ALA A 735 -5.70 14.59 -25.78
CA ALA A 735 -4.39 15.24 -25.78
C ALA A 735 -4.46 16.67 -26.37
N LEU A 736 -5.17 16.84 -27.49
CA LEU A 736 -5.37 18.14 -28.13
C LEU A 736 -6.22 19.08 -27.27
N ALA A 737 -7.35 18.61 -26.74
CA ALA A 737 -8.22 19.41 -25.88
C ALA A 737 -7.50 19.85 -24.60
N GLY A 738 -6.68 18.97 -24.00
CA GLY A 738 -5.81 19.33 -22.88
C GLY A 738 -4.84 20.46 -23.25
N GLY A 739 -4.20 20.38 -24.42
CA GLY A 739 -3.33 21.43 -24.94
C GLY A 739 -4.05 22.77 -25.16
N VAL A 740 -5.24 22.75 -25.79
CA VAL A 740 -6.05 23.96 -26.01
C VAL A 740 -6.48 24.60 -24.68
N LEU A 741 -6.93 23.80 -23.71
CA LEU A 741 -7.30 24.31 -22.40
C LEU A 741 -6.13 24.93 -21.66
N LEU A 742 -4.91 24.40 -21.79
CA LEU A 742 -3.73 25.02 -21.18
C LEU A 742 -3.50 26.45 -21.69
N ILE A 743 -3.74 26.69 -22.98
CA ILE A 743 -3.63 28.02 -23.60
C ILE A 743 -4.75 28.95 -23.10
N MET A 744 -5.95 28.40 -22.87
CA MET A 744 -7.12 29.16 -22.44
C MET A 744 -7.21 29.36 -20.92
N SER A 745 -6.43 28.61 -20.13
CA SER A 745 -6.50 28.66 -18.67
C SER A 745 -5.85 29.93 -18.12
N PRO A 746 -6.36 30.49 -17.00
CA PRO A 746 -5.72 31.63 -16.35
C PRO A 746 -4.27 31.30 -15.99
N ALA A 747 -3.36 32.20 -16.37
CA ALA A 747 -1.95 31.96 -16.62
C ALA A 747 -1.21 31.20 -15.51
N PRO A 748 -0.90 29.89 -15.69
CA PRO A 748 0.08 29.22 -14.85
C PRO A 748 1.46 29.83 -15.07
N ALA A 749 2.41 29.58 -14.16
CA ALA A 749 3.78 30.05 -14.30
C ALA A 749 4.35 29.68 -15.70
N PRO A 750 5.11 30.56 -16.37
CA PRO A 750 5.55 30.34 -17.75
C PRO A 750 6.28 29.00 -17.97
N TYR A 751 7.07 28.55 -16.98
CA TYR A 751 7.78 27.27 -17.05
C TYR A 751 6.83 26.07 -17.04
N ALA A 752 5.77 26.16 -16.22
CA ALA A 752 4.74 25.13 -16.10
C ALA A 752 3.94 25.02 -17.40
N LEU A 753 3.49 26.17 -17.93
CA LEU A 753 2.75 26.23 -19.18
C LEU A 753 3.58 25.67 -20.35
N GLY A 754 4.82 26.14 -20.51
CA GLY A 754 5.70 25.71 -21.59
C GLY A 754 5.93 24.21 -21.57
N PHE A 755 6.19 23.63 -20.39
CA PHE A 755 6.38 22.20 -20.26
C PHE A 755 5.10 21.39 -20.56
N ALA A 756 3.96 21.80 -20.01
CA ALA A 756 2.66 21.12 -20.21
C ALA A 756 2.24 21.10 -21.69
N LEU A 757 2.48 22.19 -22.43
CA LEU A 757 2.22 22.27 -23.85
C LEU A 757 3.13 21.33 -24.66
N LEU A 758 4.41 21.26 -24.32
CA LEU A 758 5.35 20.33 -24.98
C LEU A 758 4.98 18.86 -24.71
N VAL A 759 4.48 18.54 -23.51
CA VAL A 759 3.97 17.21 -23.16
C VAL A 759 2.78 16.82 -24.03
N THR A 760 1.74 17.65 -24.09
CA THR A 760 0.51 17.37 -24.85
C THR A 760 0.76 17.33 -26.36
N PHE A 761 1.61 18.24 -26.88
CA PHE A 761 2.05 18.23 -28.27
C PHE A 761 2.79 16.94 -28.64
N SER A 762 3.78 16.55 -27.83
CA SER A 762 4.57 15.34 -28.08
C SER A 762 3.70 14.08 -27.99
N ALA A 763 2.78 14.01 -27.04
CA ALA A 763 1.83 12.91 -26.90
C ALA A 763 0.94 12.77 -28.14
N THR A 764 0.42 13.88 -28.66
CA THR A 764 -0.40 13.90 -29.88
C THR A 764 0.35 13.29 -31.07
N LEU A 765 1.60 13.71 -31.30
CA LEU A 765 2.44 13.16 -32.36
C LEU A 765 2.74 11.67 -32.16
N SER A 766 3.03 11.25 -30.93
CA SER A 766 3.26 9.84 -30.59
C SER A 766 2.01 8.98 -30.83
N PHE A 767 0.80 9.50 -30.58
CA PHE A 767 -0.46 8.79 -30.85
C PHE A 767 -0.75 8.65 -32.35
N ILE A 768 -0.49 9.68 -33.14
CA ILE A 768 -0.59 9.60 -34.61
C ILE A 768 0.39 8.54 -35.14
N TYR A 769 1.63 8.55 -34.65
CA TYR A 769 2.64 7.59 -35.06
C TYR A 769 2.27 6.15 -34.65
N SER A 770 1.79 5.96 -33.42
CA SER A 770 1.43 4.64 -32.91
C SER A 770 0.26 4.02 -33.65
N ALA A 771 -0.63 4.81 -34.26
CA ALA A 771 -1.71 4.30 -35.09
C ALA A 771 -1.19 3.40 -36.23
N GLY A 772 -0.06 3.78 -36.86
CA GLY A 772 0.60 2.96 -37.88
C GLY A 772 1.53 1.90 -37.28
N TYR A 773 2.37 2.27 -36.32
CA TYR A 773 3.37 1.35 -35.75
C TYR A 773 2.71 0.19 -35.00
N MET A 774 1.67 0.46 -34.20
CA MET A 774 1.02 -0.52 -33.34
C MET A 774 -0.12 -1.29 -34.04
N ASP A 775 -0.25 -1.23 -35.37
CA ASP A 775 -1.38 -1.88 -36.07
C ASP A 775 -1.43 -3.40 -35.78
N HIS A 776 -0.26 -4.01 -35.77
CA HIS A 776 0.02 -5.41 -35.41
C HIS A 776 -0.10 -5.74 -33.92
N SER A 777 -0.26 -4.75 -33.03
CA SER A 777 -0.28 -4.98 -31.59
C SER A 777 -1.58 -5.64 -31.14
N HIS A 778 -1.46 -6.56 -30.18
CA HIS A 778 -2.58 -7.32 -29.64
C HIS A 778 -3.59 -6.45 -28.87
N THR A 779 -3.18 -5.31 -28.28
CA THR A 779 -4.08 -4.44 -27.49
C THR A 779 -3.73 -2.94 -27.54
N GLN A 780 -3.97 -2.26 -28.67
CA GLN A 780 -3.64 -0.82 -28.81
C GLN A 780 -4.29 0.11 -27.77
N TRP A 781 -5.53 -0.18 -27.34
CA TRP A 781 -6.23 0.66 -26.37
C TRP A 781 -5.50 0.74 -25.01
N ARG A 782 -4.77 -0.31 -24.62
CA ARG A 782 -3.97 -0.33 -23.38
C ARG A 782 -2.82 0.65 -23.44
N PHE A 783 -2.14 0.67 -24.58
CA PHE A 783 -1.08 1.63 -24.86
C PHE A 783 -1.61 3.07 -24.74
N TYR A 784 -2.73 3.40 -25.38
CA TYR A 784 -3.31 4.74 -25.30
C TYR A 784 -3.71 5.11 -23.87
N THR A 785 -4.34 4.17 -23.17
CA THR A 785 -4.77 4.36 -21.77
C THR A 785 -3.58 4.68 -20.86
N THR A 786 -2.51 3.87 -20.90
CA THR A 786 -1.33 4.07 -20.05
C THR A 786 -0.58 5.35 -20.41
N CYS A 787 -0.41 5.65 -21.70
CA CYS A 787 0.22 6.90 -22.13
C CYS A 787 -0.60 8.13 -21.72
N LEU A 788 -1.92 8.12 -21.82
CA LEU A 788 -2.77 9.23 -21.38
C LEU A 788 -2.73 9.44 -19.86
N LEU A 789 -2.63 8.37 -19.07
CA LEU A 789 -2.37 8.47 -17.63
C LEU A 789 -1.02 9.14 -17.35
N MET A 790 0.02 8.80 -18.12
CA MET A 790 1.33 9.46 -18.01
C MET A 790 1.26 10.93 -18.42
N VAL A 791 0.50 11.28 -19.47
CA VAL A 791 0.26 12.68 -19.90
C VAL A 791 -0.48 13.46 -18.81
N SER A 792 -1.52 12.88 -18.21
CA SER A 792 -2.25 13.47 -17.07
C SER A 792 -1.31 13.72 -15.89
N GLY A 793 -0.47 12.74 -15.54
CA GLY A 793 0.52 12.88 -14.47
C GLY A 793 1.56 13.97 -14.77
N LEU A 794 2.12 14.01 -15.98
CA LEU A 794 3.11 15.02 -16.38
C LEU A 794 2.53 16.45 -16.39
N THR A 795 1.32 16.61 -16.91
CA THR A 795 0.63 17.91 -16.91
C THR A 795 0.29 18.35 -15.48
N GLY A 796 -0.23 17.44 -14.63
CA GLY A 796 -0.52 17.77 -13.23
C GLY A 796 0.72 18.09 -12.42
N LEU A 797 1.81 17.37 -12.65
CA LEU A 797 3.09 17.68 -12.03
C LEU A 797 3.55 19.10 -12.39
N SER A 798 3.47 19.47 -13.68
CA SER A 798 3.93 20.78 -14.13
C SER A 798 3.11 21.93 -13.55
N LEU A 799 1.81 21.73 -13.37
CA LEU A 799 0.87 22.74 -12.85
C LEU A 799 0.79 22.76 -11.31
N SER A 800 1.56 21.91 -10.61
CA SER A 800 1.50 21.82 -9.16
C SER A 800 2.17 23.01 -8.48
N THR A 801 1.46 23.65 -7.55
CA THR A 801 1.97 24.72 -6.68
C THR A 801 2.38 24.22 -5.29
N SER A 802 1.96 23.00 -4.92
CA SER A 802 2.30 22.35 -3.66
C SER A 802 3.19 21.13 -3.92
N LEU A 803 4.18 20.91 -3.05
CA LEU A 803 5.08 19.74 -3.12
C LEU A 803 4.33 18.42 -2.93
N PHE A 804 3.23 18.42 -2.17
CA PHE A 804 2.36 17.25 -2.03
C PHE A 804 1.74 16.86 -3.37
N ASN A 805 1.13 17.83 -4.07
CA ASN A 805 0.56 17.63 -5.41
C ASN A 805 1.63 17.25 -6.43
N PHE A 806 2.78 17.93 -6.40
CA PHE A 806 3.91 17.62 -7.27
C PHE A 806 4.34 16.16 -7.13
N PHE A 807 4.48 15.66 -5.90
CA PHE A 807 4.82 14.27 -5.65
C PHE A 807 3.69 13.30 -6.04
N ALA A 808 2.43 13.65 -5.78
CA ALA A 808 1.32 12.80 -6.15
C ALA A 808 1.24 12.59 -7.67
N PHE A 809 1.35 13.67 -8.43
CA PHE A 809 1.41 13.61 -9.89
C PHE A 809 2.71 12.99 -10.41
N TRP A 810 3.82 13.10 -9.65
CA TRP A 810 5.05 12.37 -9.94
C TRP A 810 4.83 10.87 -9.98
N GLU A 811 4.17 10.33 -8.95
CA GLU A 811 3.84 8.91 -8.86
C GLU A 811 2.83 8.48 -9.93
N ILE A 812 1.82 9.32 -10.23
CA ILE A 812 0.86 9.06 -11.31
C ILE A 812 1.57 9.02 -12.67
N MET A 813 2.52 9.91 -12.95
CA MET A 813 3.21 9.86 -14.24
C MET A 813 4.12 8.63 -14.38
N SER A 814 4.69 8.14 -13.27
CA SER A 814 5.93 7.37 -13.32
C SER A 814 5.90 5.99 -12.66
N SER A 815 5.10 5.76 -11.62
CA SER A 815 5.19 4.51 -10.86
C SER A 815 4.38 3.42 -11.54
N TRP A 816 3.06 3.41 -11.35
CA TRP A 816 2.25 2.31 -11.88
C TRP A 816 1.91 2.44 -13.38
N PRO A 817 1.61 3.63 -13.98
CA PRO A 817 1.25 3.68 -15.40
C PRO A 817 2.43 3.38 -16.33
N LEU A 818 3.62 3.86 -15.98
CA LEU A 818 4.84 3.58 -16.73
C LEU A 818 5.24 2.09 -16.65
N PHE A 819 5.06 1.45 -15.48
CA PHE A 819 5.22 -0.01 -15.38
C PHE A 819 4.33 -0.74 -16.39
N PHE A 820 3.03 -0.40 -16.45
CA PHE A 820 2.10 -0.99 -17.41
C PHE A 820 2.44 -0.68 -18.88
N ALA A 821 2.99 0.50 -19.16
CA ALA A 821 3.46 0.86 -20.49
C ALA A 821 4.69 0.03 -20.91
N ILE A 822 5.65 -0.18 -20.01
CA ILE A 822 6.87 -0.96 -20.30
C ILE A 822 6.54 -2.43 -20.58
N ILE A 823 5.64 -3.02 -19.79
CA ILE A 823 5.28 -4.45 -19.91
C ILE A 823 4.22 -4.72 -20.98
N HIS A 824 3.95 -3.76 -21.88
CA HIS A 824 2.88 -3.85 -22.87
C HIS A 824 2.91 -5.13 -23.70
N GLU A 825 4.09 -5.59 -24.11
CA GLU A 825 4.25 -6.84 -24.88
C GLU A 825 4.14 -8.12 -24.04
N GLU A 826 4.16 -7.98 -22.71
CA GLU A 826 3.97 -9.09 -21.75
C GLU A 826 4.94 -10.25 -21.87
N SER A 827 6.04 -10.06 -22.60
CA SER A 827 7.12 -11.05 -22.66
C SER A 827 7.77 -11.21 -21.29
N SER A 828 8.36 -12.39 -21.04
CA SER A 828 9.08 -12.68 -19.80
C SER A 828 10.19 -11.65 -19.54
N GLU A 829 10.86 -11.21 -20.59
CA GLU A 829 11.88 -10.16 -20.57
C GLU A 829 11.29 -8.78 -20.27
N ALA A 830 10.19 -8.39 -20.92
CA ALA A 830 9.50 -7.13 -20.65
C ALA A 830 9.01 -7.04 -19.20
N LEU A 831 8.45 -8.12 -18.66
CA LEU A 831 8.01 -8.20 -17.27
C LEU A 831 9.18 -8.10 -16.29
N LYS A 832 10.30 -8.77 -16.59
CA LYS A 832 11.52 -8.70 -15.77
C LYS A 832 12.00 -7.26 -15.74
N GLU A 833 12.25 -6.65 -16.90
CA GLU A 833 12.79 -5.31 -16.96
C GLU A 833 11.82 -4.21 -16.48
N GLY A 834 10.52 -4.36 -16.73
CA GLY A 834 9.50 -3.45 -16.21
C GLY A 834 9.44 -3.47 -14.68
N THR A 835 9.47 -4.66 -14.07
CA THR A 835 9.47 -4.79 -12.59
C THR A 835 10.70 -4.13 -11.99
N LYS A 836 11.84 -4.37 -12.63
CA LYS A 836 13.11 -3.81 -12.20
C LYS A 836 13.13 -2.27 -12.28
N TYR A 837 12.66 -1.70 -13.39
CA TYR A 837 12.53 -0.26 -13.56
C TYR A 837 11.55 0.35 -12.54
N PHE A 838 10.43 -0.32 -12.27
CA PHE A 838 9.46 0.09 -11.27
C PHE A 838 10.09 0.23 -9.88
N LEU A 839 10.87 -0.77 -9.45
CA LEU A 839 11.57 -0.72 -8.15
C LEU A 839 12.62 0.39 -8.09
N PHE A 840 13.38 0.60 -9.17
CA PHE A 840 14.33 1.70 -9.25
C PHE A 840 13.61 3.06 -9.14
N ASN A 841 12.52 3.24 -9.88
CA ASN A 841 11.75 4.49 -9.84
C ASN A 841 11.15 4.74 -8.45
N LEU A 842 10.64 3.70 -7.79
CA LEU A 842 10.07 3.80 -6.45
C LEU A 842 11.13 4.20 -5.40
N ALA A 843 12.36 3.70 -5.53
CA ALA A 843 13.46 4.10 -4.66
C ALA A 843 13.84 5.59 -4.85
N GLY A 844 13.92 6.08 -6.09
CA GLY A 844 14.15 7.50 -6.38
C GLY A 844 13.01 8.39 -5.88
N ALA A 845 11.76 7.97 -6.09
CA ALA A 845 10.59 8.65 -5.55
C ALA A 845 10.64 8.71 -4.02
N SER A 846 11.07 7.64 -3.34
CA SER A 846 11.19 7.62 -1.88
C SER A 846 12.20 8.67 -1.37
N MET A 847 13.28 8.94 -2.11
CA MET A 847 14.21 10.03 -1.77
C MET A 847 13.56 11.40 -1.92
N ILE A 848 12.85 11.65 -3.04
CA ILE A 848 12.08 12.89 -3.24
C ILE A 848 11.07 13.06 -2.11
N PHE A 849 10.38 11.98 -1.76
CA PHE A 849 9.35 11.96 -0.74
C PHE A 849 9.87 12.33 0.65
N ILE A 850 11.00 11.75 1.07
CA ILE A 850 11.66 12.09 2.34
C ILE A 850 12.01 13.57 2.37
N GLY A 851 12.62 14.10 1.31
CA GLY A 851 13.00 15.51 1.26
C GLY A 851 11.79 16.44 1.30
N ILE A 852 10.69 16.10 0.60
CA ILE A 852 9.44 16.86 0.67
C ILE A 852 8.87 16.83 2.09
N LEU A 853 8.81 15.66 2.74
CA LEU A 853 8.28 15.52 4.09
C LEU A 853 9.07 16.35 5.11
N LEU A 854 10.40 16.28 5.07
CA LEU A 854 11.28 17.04 5.97
C LEU A 854 11.10 18.54 5.77
N LEU A 855 11.05 18.99 4.53
CA LEU A 855 10.97 20.41 4.21
C LEU A 855 9.58 20.99 4.46
N GLY A 856 8.51 20.23 4.19
CA GLY A 856 7.17 20.63 4.58
C GLY A 856 6.96 20.64 6.09
N ASN A 857 7.63 19.76 6.84
CA ASN A 857 7.64 19.83 8.30
C ASN A 857 8.34 21.10 8.81
N LEU A 858 9.47 21.49 8.22
CA LEU A 858 10.15 22.74 8.58
C LEU A 858 9.28 23.98 8.30
N ALA A 859 8.50 23.95 7.22
CA ALA A 859 7.65 25.08 6.83
C ALA A 859 6.23 25.06 7.43
N GLY A 860 5.79 23.93 7.99
CA GLY A 860 4.40 23.73 8.43
C GLY A 860 3.38 23.67 7.29
N THR A 861 3.83 23.68 6.04
CA THR A 861 3.00 23.67 4.83
C THR A 861 3.75 22.99 3.68
N TYR A 862 3.02 22.54 2.66
CA TYR A 862 3.59 22.01 1.42
C TYR A 862 3.51 22.98 0.24
N ASP A 863 3.00 24.20 0.47
CA ASP A 863 2.95 25.26 -0.55
C ASP A 863 4.37 25.75 -0.91
N MET A 864 4.74 25.65 -2.20
CA MET A 864 6.10 25.91 -2.66
C MET A 864 6.51 27.38 -2.44
N GLN A 865 5.59 28.33 -2.61
CA GLN A 865 5.89 29.75 -2.50
C GLN A 865 6.14 30.15 -1.04
N THR A 866 5.29 29.66 -0.13
CA THR A 866 5.43 29.88 1.31
C THR A 866 6.73 29.26 1.82
N ILE A 867 7.05 28.04 1.37
CA ILE A 867 8.33 27.40 1.65
C ILE A 867 9.50 28.27 1.20
N ALA A 868 9.50 28.70 -0.07
CA ALA A 868 10.60 29.45 -0.67
C ALA A 868 10.91 30.73 0.12
N GLY A 869 9.89 31.47 0.53
CA GLY A 869 10.04 32.68 1.34
C GLY A 869 10.52 32.43 2.78
N LEU A 870 10.33 31.21 3.31
CA LEU A 870 10.78 30.83 4.65
C LEU A 870 12.25 30.40 4.67
N LEU A 871 12.75 29.71 3.64
CA LEU A 871 14.10 29.13 3.62
C LEU A 871 15.24 30.11 3.99
N PRO A 872 15.24 31.39 3.56
CA PRO A 872 16.28 32.35 3.93
C PRO A 872 16.35 32.65 5.44
N THR A 873 15.24 32.46 6.15
CA THR A 873 15.16 32.70 7.60
C THR A 873 15.66 31.51 8.42
N LEU A 874 15.82 30.34 7.78
CA LEU A 874 16.23 29.11 8.43
C LEU A 874 17.74 28.91 8.36
N GLU A 875 18.29 28.19 9.34
CA GLU A 875 19.69 27.80 9.31
C GLU A 875 19.98 26.87 8.11
N THR A 876 21.14 27.04 7.49
CA THR A 876 21.56 26.26 6.31
C THR A 876 21.46 24.75 6.53
N ARG A 877 21.86 24.27 7.72
CA ARG A 877 21.81 22.84 8.07
C ARG A 877 20.39 22.25 8.08
N ALA A 878 19.37 23.07 8.31
CA ALA A 878 17.98 22.62 8.40
C ALA A 878 17.43 22.28 7.01
N TRP A 879 17.59 23.18 6.04
CA TRP A 879 17.02 23.02 4.70
C TRP A 879 17.92 22.26 3.71
N LEU A 880 19.24 22.21 3.94
CA LEU A 880 20.18 21.60 2.99
C LEU A 880 19.94 20.09 2.80
N ALA A 881 19.78 19.32 3.88
CA ALA A 881 19.56 17.88 3.79
C ALA A 881 18.26 17.52 3.02
N PRO A 882 17.10 18.15 3.28
CA PRO A 882 15.90 17.97 2.47
C PRO A 882 16.11 18.28 0.97
N MET A 883 16.81 19.37 0.64
CA MET A 883 17.14 19.72 -0.75
C MET A 883 18.03 18.67 -1.41
N ILE A 884 19.00 18.11 -0.69
CA ILE A 884 19.86 17.01 -1.18
C ILE A 884 19.02 15.76 -1.46
N PHE A 885 18.08 15.39 -0.60
CA PHE A 885 17.21 14.22 -0.83
C PHE A 885 16.33 14.40 -2.07
N ILE A 886 15.71 15.57 -2.24
CA ILE A 886 14.93 15.91 -3.44
C ILE A 886 15.83 15.85 -4.67
N GLY A 887 16.98 16.54 -4.63
CA GLY A 887 17.96 16.55 -5.71
C GLY A 887 18.39 15.14 -6.10
N ALA A 888 18.82 14.31 -5.13
CA ALA A 888 19.27 12.95 -5.38
C ALA A 888 18.21 12.10 -6.10
N GLY A 889 16.95 12.16 -5.67
CA GLY A 889 15.86 11.45 -6.35
C GLY A 889 15.60 11.95 -7.78
N LEU A 890 15.72 13.27 -8.02
CA LEU A 890 15.62 13.86 -9.37
C LEU A 890 16.81 13.45 -10.26
N PHE A 891 18.04 13.49 -9.74
CA PHE A 891 19.25 13.02 -10.44
C PHE A 891 19.17 11.52 -10.76
N MET A 892 18.61 10.72 -9.85
CA MET A 892 18.35 9.30 -10.06
C MET A 892 17.34 9.07 -11.19
N LYS A 893 16.27 9.88 -11.26
CA LYS A 893 15.31 9.83 -12.38
C LYS A 893 15.95 10.22 -13.72
N ALA A 894 16.88 11.16 -13.71
CA ALA A 894 17.69 11.52 -14.87
C ALA A 894 18.81 10.51 -15.18
N ALA A 895 18.94 9.43 -14.40
CA ALA A 895 19.99 8.41 -14.42
C ALA A 895 21.43 8.96 -14.46
N MET A 896 21.70 9.87 -13.53
CA MET A 896 23.01 10.51 -13.36
C MET A 896 23.91 9.67 -12.44
N LEU A 897 25.22 9.63 -12.72
CA LEU A 897 26.21 8.91 -11.88
C LEU A 897 26.46 9.70 -10.57
N PRO A 898 26.65 9.03 -9.42
CA PRO A 898 26.71 7.58 -9.18
C PRO A 898 25.35 6.94 -8.87
N LEU A 899 24.26 7.72 -8.80
CA LEU A 899 22.93 7.27 -8.41
C LEU A 899 22.23 6.40 -9.48
N ARG A 900 22.89 6.24 -10.63
CA ARG A 900 22.57 5.26 -11.65
C ARG A 900 23.18 3.91 -11.28
N ILE A 901 22.31 2.95 -10.95
CA ILE A 901 22.63 1.52 -11.03
C ILE A 901 22.70 1.19 -12.53
N ASP A 902 23.55 0.27 -13.00
CA ASP A 902 23.65 -0.18 -14.41
C ASP A 902 22.37 -0.88 -14.94
N TRP A 903 21.21 -0.44 -14.45
CA TRP A 903 19.90 -0.56 -15.03
C TRP A 903 19.72 0.38 -16.22
N GLN A 904 19.24 -0.15 -17.35
CA GLN A 904 18.82 0.69 -18.49
C GLN A 904 17.66 1.62 -18.08
N MET A 905 17.69 2.89 -18.52
CA MET A 905 16.66 3.92 -18.23
C MET A 905 15.24 3.56 -18.69
N HIS A 906 15.14 2.66 -19.66
CA HIS A 906 13.95 1.93 -20.04
C HIS A 906 14.43 0.72 -20.83
N PRO A 907 13.72 -0.41 -20.80
CA PRO A 907 14.21 -1.59 -21.48
C PRO A 907 14.04 -1.51 -22.99
N ALA A 908 14.95 -2.17 -23.72
CA ALA A 908 14.86 -2.34 -25.16
C ALA A 908 13.56 -3.05 -25.59
N THR A 909 12.95 -3.82 -24.68
CA THR A 909 11.71 -4.57 -24.90
C THR A 909 10.43 -3.72 -24.91
N ALA A 910 10.48 -2.47 -24.43
CA ALA A 910 9.30 -1.59 -24.46
C ALA A 910 8.93 -1.20 -25.92
N PRO A 911 7.64 -1.00 -26.25
CA PRO A 911 7.25 -0.56 -27.58
C PRO A 911 7.93 0.76 -27.97
N THR A 912 8.39 0.88 -29.21
CA THR A 912 9.23 2.01 -29.64
C THR A 912 8.55 3.38 -29.49
N PRO A 913 7.24 3.57 -29.75
CA PRO A 913 6.56 4.83 -29.48
C PRO A 913 6.59 5.22 -27.98
N ILE A 914 6.47 4.23 -27.07
CA ILE A 914 6.62 4.45 -25.63
C ILE A 914 8.08 4.79 -25.30
N SER A 915 9.05 4.05 -25.83
CA SER A 915 10.48 4.36 -25.61
C SER A 915 10.82 5.79 -26.06
N GLY A 916 10.32 6.19 -27.22
CA GLY A 916 10.43 7.55 -27.74
C GLY A 916 9.81 8.57 -26.80
N TYR A 917 8.58 8.33 -26.32
CA TYR A 917 7.91 9.23 -25.37
C TYR A 917 8.62 9.29 -24.00
N ILE A 918 9.12 8.16 -23.47
CA ILE A 918 9.87 8.11 -22.21
C ILE A 918 11.14 8.97 -22.35
N SER A 919 11.94 8.72 -23.38
CA SER A 919 13.18 9.46 -23.62
C SER A 919 12.93 10.93 -23.92
N ALA A 920 11.94 11.22 -24.76
CA ALA A 920 11.67 12.54 -25.28
C ALA A 920 10.90 13.43 -24.31
N VAL A 921 10.05 12.89 -23.44
CA VAL A 921 9.13 13.68 -22.60
C VAL A 921 9.26 13.30 -21.13
N LEU A 922 9.02 12.04 -20.78
CA LEU A 922 8.88 11.64 -19.37
C LEU A 922 10.12 11.95 -18.54
N LEU A 923 11.32 11.67 -19.05
CA LEU A 923 12.56 11.94 -18.33
C LEU A 923 12.84 13.45 -18.12
N LYS A 924 12.11 14.34 -18.80
CA LYS A 924 12.28 15.79 -18.62
C LYS A 924 11.59 16.32 -17.36
N SER A 925 10.78 15.50 -16.70
CA SER A 925 10.27 15.83 -15.36
C SER A 925 11.40 16.02 -14.34
N ALA A 926 12.55 15.34 -14.51
CA ALA A 926 13.71 15.52 -13.65
C ALA A 926 14.38 16.90 -13.80
N PRO A 927 14.78 17.36 -15.01
CA PRO A 927 15.18 18.74 -15.25
C PRO A 927 14.18 19.79 -14.78
N LEU A 928 12.87 19.58 -15.02
CA LEU A 928 11.83 20.47 -14.51
C LEU A 928 11.85 20.51 -12.97
N GLY A 929 11.96 19.35 -12.32
CA GLY A 929 12.08 19.27 -10.87
C GLY A 929 13.34 19.95 -10.34
N ILE A 930 14.48 19.85 -11.04
CA ILE A 930 15.73 20.55 -10.67
C ILE A 930 15.57 22.06 -10.88
N LEU A 931 14.90 22.50 -11.94
CA LEU A 931 14.56 23.91 -12.14
C LEU A 931 13.71 24.45 -10.99
N ILE A 932 12.67 23.71 -10.57
CA ILE A 932 11.82 24.06 -9.42
C ILE A 932 12.65 24.08 -8.12
N LEU A 933 13.48 23.06 -7.89
CA LEU A 933 14.36 22.96 -6.74
C LEU A 933 15.30 24.18 -6.64
N CYS A 934 15.95 24.54 -7.75
CA CYS A 934 16.96 25.59 -7.77
C CYS A 934 16.41 27.01 -7.80
N PHE A 935 15.30 27.23 -8.51
CA PHE A 935 14.85 28.59 -8.85
C PHE A 935 13.46 28.95 -8.35
N VAL A 936 12.64 27.96 -7.95
CA VAL A 936 11.34 28.23 -7.30
C VAL A 936 11.49 28.07 -5.78
N LEU A 937 11.89 26.89 -5.31
CA LEU A 937 12.15 26.65 -3.88
C LEU A 937 13.40 27.39 -3.41
N GLY A 938 14.47 27.31 -4.19
CA GLY A 938 15.76 27.92 -3.89
C GLY A 938 15.88 29.41 -4.24
N ALA A 939 14.79 30.07 -4.64
CA ALA A 939 14.81 31.40 -5.27
C ALA A 939 15.63 32.43 -4.45
N ASP A 940 15.33 32.52 -3.16
CA ASP A 940 15.87 33.52 -2.23
C ASP A 940 17.16 33.06 -1.52
N ILE A 941 17.45 31.76 -1.54
CA ILE A 941 18.68 31.17 -0.96
C ILE A 941 19.76 30.86 -2.01
N ARG A 942 19.52 31.17 -3.27
CA ARG A 942 20.39 30.85 -4.41
C ARG A 942 21.81 31.39 -4.26
N SER A 943 21.95 32.59 -3.69
CA SER A 943 23.22 33.27 -3.45
C SER A 943 24.01 32.69 -2.27
N THR A 944 23.43 31.80 -1.48
CA THR A 944 24.14 31.15 -0.38
C THR A 944 25.21 30.19 -0.90
N SER A 945 26.31 30.06 -0.15
CA SER A 945 27.41 29.15 -0.50
C SER A 945 26.96 27.68 -0.57
N ALA A 946 26.02 27.27 0.30
CA ALA A 946 25.50 25.92 0.32
C ALA A 946 24.64 25.60 -0.91
N MET A 947 23.76 26.52 -1.33
CA MET A 947 22.95 26.31 -2.53
C MET A 947 23.81 26.34 -3.80
N THR A 948 24.74 27.29 -3.87
CA THR A 948 25.74 27.36 -4.96
C THR A 948 26.58 26.09 -5.00
N GLY A 949 27.00 25.56 -3.85
CA GLY A 949 27.72 24.28 -3.75
C GLY A 949 26.90 23.10 -4.25
N LEU A 950 25.62 23.00 -3.88
CA LEU A 950 24.71 21.95 -4.36
C LEU A 950 24.54 22.00 -5.87
N MET A 951 24.33 23.19 -6.43
CA MET A 951 24.24 23.44 -7.86
C MET A 951 25.55 23.10 -8.59
N HIS A 952 26.69 23.48 -8.02
CA HIS A 952 28.01 23.14 -8.56
C HIS A 952 28.27 21.62 -8.56
N CYS A 953 27.91 20.91 -7.49
CA CYS A 953 27.96 19.45 -7.45
C CYS A 953 27.08 18.83 -8.56
N GLY A 954 25.87 19.35 -8.75
CA GLY A 954 24.96 18.93 -9.82
C GLY A 954 25.56 19.13 -11.22
N THR A 955 26.29 20.23 -11.42
CA THR A 955 26.99 20.56 -12.66
C THR A 955 28.08 19.53 -12.97
N TRP A 956 28.90 19.15 -11.98
CA TRP A 956 29.92 18.10 -12.14
C TRP A 956 29.34 16.72 -12.39
N ILE A 957 28.30 16.34 -11.62
CA ILE A 957 27.58 15.07 -11.82
C ILE A 957 27.06 14.97 -13.27
N ALA A 958 26.50 16.06 -13.78
CA ALA A 958 26.04 16.14 -15.15
C ALA A 958 27.21 15.99 -16.14
N ALA A 959 28.28 16.77 -16.02
CA ALA A 959 29.42 16.70 -16.96
C ALA A 959 30.10 15.33 -17.04
N VAL A 960 30.30 14.66 -15.89
CA VAL A 960 30.88 13.31 -15.85
C VAL A 960 29.93 12.31 -16.50
N THR A 961 28.64 12.39 -16.17
CA THR A 961 27.61 11.51 -16.75
C THR A 961 27.50 11.71 -18.27
N LEU A 962 27.57 12.95 -18.74
CA LEU A 962 27.52 13.34 -20.15
C LEU A 962 28.57 12.58 -20.96
N PHE A 963 29.82 12.63 -20.50
CA PHE A 963 30.95 11.98 -21.17
C PHE A 963 30.83 10.44 -21.12
N TYR A 964 30.59 9.88 -19.92
CA TYR A 964 30.44 8.44 -19.73
C TYR A 964 29.31 7.86 -20.60
N ALA A 965 28.15 8.50 -20.61
CA ALA A 965 27.00 8.05 -21.37
C ALA A 965 27.23 8.13 -22.88
N ALA A 966 27.86 9.22 -23.37
CA ALA A 966 28.23 9.34 -24.77
C ALA A 966 29.20 8.23 -25.20
N PHE A 967 30.19 7.95 -24.35
CA PHE A 967 31.14 6.87 -24.55
C PHE A 967 30.46 5.50 -24.61
N LYS A 968 29.58 5.18 -23.65
CA LYS A 968 28.81 3.91 -23.68
C LYS A 968 27.91 3.82 -24.91
N ALA A 969 27.32 4.91 -25.39
CA ALA A 969 26.52 4.90 -26.62
C ALA A 969 27.36 4.50 -27.86
N VAL A 970 28.63 4.92 -27.92
CA VAL A 970 29.56 4.51 -29.00
C VAL A 970 29.83 3.00 -28.95
N THR A 971 29.83 2.37 -27.78
CA THR A 971 30.08 0.92 -27.66
C THR A 971 28.85 0.05 -27.87
N GLN A 972 27.64 0.60 -27.96
CA GLN A 972 26.41 -0.18 -28.17
C GLN A 972 26.19 -0.53 -29.65
N SER A 973 25.80 -1.77 -29.96
CA SER A 973 25.35 -2.19 -31.30
C SER A 973 23.82 -2.26 -31.42
N GLY A 974 23.09 -2.48 -30.32
CA GLY A 974 21.63 -2.51 -30.33
C GLY A 974 20.99 -1.16 -30.72
N ILE A 975 20.01 -1.20 -31.62
CA ILE A 975 19.34 0.00 -32.18
C ILE A 975 18.82 0.92 -31.06
N LYS A 976 18.02 0.37 -30.14
CA LYS A 976 17.50 1.12 -28.98
C LYS A 976 18.57 1.41 -27.94
N GLY A 977 19.56 0.53 -27.78
CA GLY A 977 20.65 0.70 -26.81
C GLY A 977 21.45 1.97 -27.04
N VAL A 978 21.82 2.26 -28.30
CA VAL A 978 22.49 3.51 -28.68
C VAL A 978 21.62 4.72 -28.33
N LEU A 979 20.32 4.66 -28.61
CA LEU A 979 19.38 5.76 -28.34
C LEU A 979 19.12 5.99 -26.83
N ILE A 980 19.13 4.93 -26.02
CA ILE A 980 19.00 5.00 -24.56
C ILE A 980 20.20 5.73 -23.95
N TYR A 981 21.42 5.26 -24.22
CA TYR A 981 22.62 5.89 -23.65
C TYR A 981 22.83 7.32 -24.15
N SER A 982 22.53 7.57 -25.42
CA SER A 982 22.55 8.94 -25.93
C SER A 982 21.51 9.84 -25.24
N THR A 983 20.35 9.32 -24.82
CA THR A 983 19.38 10.11 -24.04
C THR A 983 19.95 10.54 -22.69
N VAL A 984 20.68 9.64 -21.99
CA VAL A 984 21.39 9.98 -20.75
C VAL A 984 22.39 11.12 -20.98
N SER A 985 23.17 11.02 -22.06
CA SER A 985 24.19 12.03 -22.41
C SER A 985 23.55 13.40 -22.70
N GLN A 986 22.46 13.44 -23.46
CA GLN A 986 21.76 14.70 -23.76
C GLN A 986 21.02 15.25 -22.53
N MET A 987 20.49 14.39 -21.67
CA MET A 987 19.90 14.81 -20.38
C MET A 987 20.94 15.51 -19.51
N ALA A 988 22.18 15.02 -19.55
CA ALA A 988 23.27 15.62 -18.82
C ALA A 988 23.65 17.02 -19.36
N TYR A 989 23.55 17.31 -20.66
CA TYR A 989 23.68 18.69 -21.16
C TYR A 989 22.61 19.63 -20.59
N ILE A 990 21.36 19.16 -20.47
CA ILE A 990 20.26 19.96 -19.91
C ILE A 990 20.57 20.30 -18.45
N LEU A 991 20.89 19.28 -17.65
CA LEU A 991 21.18 19.47 -16.23
C LEU A 991 22.47 20.26 -16.00
N LEU A 992 23.48 20.12 -16.87
CA LEU A 992 24.69 20.92 -16.84
C LEU A 992 24.37 22.41 -16.92
N GLY A 993 23.47 22.81 -17.83
CA GLY A 993 23.03 24.19 -17.98
C GLY A 993 22.19 24.71 -16.81
N ILE A 994 21.17 23.94 -16.39
CA ILE A 994 20.26 24.34 -15.31
C ILE A 994 21.04 24.47 -13.98
N CYS A 995 21.91 23.51 -13.67
CA CYS A 995 22.72 23.50 -12.45
C CYS A 995 23.84 24.55 -12.47
N LEU A 996 24.27 25.04 -13.64
CA LEU A 996 25.26 26.11 -13.70
C LEU A 996 24.72 27.42 -13.09
N GLY A 997 23.40 27.63 -13.11
CA GLY A 997 22.75 28.73 -12.38
C GLY A 997 22.80 30.09 -13.06
N THR A 998 23.59 30.24 -14.13
CA THR A 998 23.70 31.51 -14.87
C THR A 998 22.55 31.69 -15.85
N SER A 999 22.27 32.94 -16.24
CA SER A 999 21.29 33.27 -17.29
C SER A 999 21.56 32.47 -18.58
N LEU A 1000 22.77 32.57 -19.14
CA LEU A 1000 23.13 31.80 -20.33
C LEU A 1000 23.08 30.27 -20.09
N GLY A 1001 23.46 29.79 -18.91
CA GLY A 1001 23.40 28.36 -18.58
C GLY A 1001 21.97 27.82 -18.59
N VAL A 1002 21.04 28.52 -17.95
CA VAL A 1002 19.62 28.15 -17.90
C VAL A 1002 18.98 28.29 -19.27
N ALA A 1003 19.22 29.38 -20.00
CA ALA A 1003 18.77 29.55 -21.38
C ALA A 1003 19.23 28.40 -22.28
N GLY A 1004 20.53 28.07 -22.23
CA GLY A 1004 21.14 26.99 -23.01
C GLY A 1004 20.59 25.62 -22.64
N GLY A 1005 20.46 25.33 -21.35
CA GLY A 1005 19.93 24.07 -20.82
C GLY A 1005 18.46 23.86 -21.19
N MET A 1006 17.62 24.88 -21.02
CA MET A 1006 16.20 24.86 -21.40
C MET A 1006 16.02 24.79 -22.92
N MET A 1007 16.83 25.51 -23.69
CA MET A 1007 16.80 25.39 -25.15
C MET A 1007 17.21 23.98 -25.59
N HIS A 1008 18.24 23.41 -24.95
CA HIS A 1008 18.65 22.03 -25.22
C HIS A 1008 17.56 21.03 -24.81
N LEU A 1009 16.80 21.31 -23.75
CA LEU A 1009 15.63 20.52 -23.34
C LEU A 1009 14.63 20.45 -24.48
N VAL A 1010 14.17 21.58 -25.01
CA VAL A 1010 13.20 21.61 -26.11
C VAL A 1010 13.76 20.95 -27.38
N ASN A 1011 15.00 21.27 -27.76
CA ASN A 1011 15.66 20.62 -28.90
C ASN A 1011 15.69 19.09 -28.71
N HIS A 1012 16.08 18.61 -27.54
CA HIS A 1012 16.13 17.19 -27.21
C HIS A 1012 14.75 16.54 -27.21
N MET A 1013 13.68 17.21 -26.80
CA MET A 1013 12.31 16.69 -26.97
C MET A 1013 11.99 16.44 -28.46
N VAL A 1014 12.38 17.36 -29.34
CA VAL A 1014 12.08 17.27 -30.79
C VAL A 1014 12.95 16.22 -31.48
N PHE A 1015 14.28 16.35 -31.45
CA PHE A 1015 15.15 15.47 -32.25
C PHE A 1015 15.21 14.04 -31.68
N LYS A 1016 15.09 13.85 -30.36
CA LYS A 1016 15.14 12.51 -29.79
C LYS A 1016 13.87 11.74 -30.07
N ASN A 1017 12.70 12.42 -30.01
CA ASN A 1017 11.46 11.82 -30.45
C ASN A 1017 11.59 11.41 -31.93
N LEU A 1018 12.07 12.32 -32.79
CA LEU A 1018 12.34 12.02 -34.20
C LEU A 1018 13.26 10.81 -34.40
N ALA A 1019 14.38 10.73 -33.68
CA ALA A 1019 15.33 9.62 -33.77
C ALA A 1019 14.69 8.28 -33.36
N PHE A 1020 13.91 8.24 -32.28
CA PHE A 1020 13.20 7.03 -31.87
C PHE A 1020 12.08 6.64 -32.84
N LEU A 1021 11.35 7.61 -33.40
CA LEU A 1021 10.33 7.33 -34.42
C LEU A 1021 11.00 6.78 -35.69
N CYS A 1022 12.12 7.33 -36.15
CA CYS A 1022 12.88 6.79 -37.28
C CYS A 1022 13.42 5.39 -37.00
N ALA A 1023 13.98 5.15 -35.81
CA ALA A 1023 14.43 3.82 -35.40
C ALA A 1023 13.26 2.82 -35.32
N GLY A 1024 12.09 3.27 -34.84
CA GLY A 1024 10.87 2.48 -34.86
C GLY A 1024 10.42 2.13 -36.28
N ALA A 1025 10.49 3.08 -37.21
CA ALA A 1025 10.15 2.85 -38.61
C ALA A 1025 11.08 1.81 -39.25
N LEU A 1026 12.38 1.89 -38.93
CA LEU A 1026 13.39 0.92 -39.36
C LEU A 1026 13.08 -0.47 -38.80
N MET A 1027 12.96 -0.60 -37.48
CA MET A 1027 12.63 -1.86 -36.81
C MET A 1027 11.30 -2.47 -37.30
N TYR A 1028 10.30 -1.64 -37.56
CA TYR A 1028 9.00 -2.08 -38.06
C TYR A 1028 9.07 -2.68 -39.46
N ARG A 1029 9.99 -2.19 -40.31
CA ARG A 1029 10.14 -2.66 -41.70
C ARG A 1029 11.16 -3.77 -41.87
N THR A 1030 12.20 -3.80 -41.05
CA THR A 1030 13.31 -4.77 -41.19
C THR A 1030 13.26 -5.89 -40.15
N HIS A 1031 12.48 -5.74 -39.07
CA HIS A 1031 12.50 -6.60 -37.89
C HIS A 1031 13.87 -6.70 -37.19
N ALA A 1032 14.80 -5.78 -37.51
CA ALA A 1032 16.14 -5.79 -36.94
C ALA A 1032 16.14 -5.29 -35.50
N HIS A 1033 16.99 -5.88 -34.65
CA HIS A 1033 17.19 -5.43 -33.27
C HIS A 1033 18.59 -4.83 -33.04
N SER A 1034 19.57 -5.24 -33.85
CA SER A 1034 20.94 -4.71 -33.87
C SER A 1034 21.24 -3.89 -35.13
N LEU A 1035 22.17 -2.95 -35.00
CA LEU A 1035 22.76 -2.25 -36.15
C LEU A 1035 23.58 -3.18 -37.06
N GLU A 1036 23.99 -4.34 -36.55
CA GLU A 1036 24.73 -5.35 -37.31
C GLU A 1036 23.88 -6.07 -38.36
N GLU A 1037 22.56 -6.10 -38.16
CA GLU A 1037 21.59 -6.73 -39.05
C GLU A 1037 21.16 -5.81 -40.21
N LEU A 1038 21.65 -4.58 -40.22
CA LEU A 1038 21.26 -3.53 -41.16
C LEU A 1038 22.39 -3.23 -42.15
N GLY A 1039 22.03 -2.61 -43.27
CA GLY A 1039 22.99 -2.17 -44.28
C GLY A 1039 22.31 -1.66 -45.55
N GLY A 1040 22.69 -0.47 -46.00
CA GLY A 1040 22.34 0.08 -47.32
C GLY A 1040 20.86 0.41 -47.56
N ILE A 1041 20.04 0.52 -46.50
CA ILE A 1041 18.57 0.67 -46.65
C ILE A 1041 18.15 2.08 -47.09
N GLY A 1042 19.05 3.06 -47.05
CA GLY A 1042 18.66 4.46 -47.17
C GLY A 1042 18.00 4.86 -48.50
N LYS A 1043 18.36 4.20 -49.59
CA LYS A 1043 17.68 4.42 -50.89
C LYS A 1043 16.26 3.86 -50.94
N ARG A 1044 15.96 2.85 -50.12
CA ARG A 1044 14.63 2.22 -50.02
C ARG A 1044 13.70 2.98 -49.07
N MET A 1045 14.26 3.66 -48.06
CA MET A 1045 13.52 4.47 -47.09
C MET A 1045 14.03 5.93 -47.03
N PRO A 1046 13.93 6.70 -48.13
CA PRO A 1046 14.58 8.00 -48.24
C PRO A 1046 14.06 9.05 -47.25
N LEU A 1047 12.77 9.05 -46.92
CA LEU A 1047 12.19 9.99 -45.96
C LEU A 1047 12.65 9.66 -44.54
N THR A 1048 12.67 8.38 -44.19
CA THR A 1048 13.17 7.92 -42.90
C THR A 1048 14.66 8.22 -42.74
N THR A 1049 15.47 8.01 -43.79
CA THR A 1049 16.89 8.37 -43.80
C THR A 1049 17.11 9.88 -43.66
N MET A 1050 16.36 10.70 -44.40
CA MET A 1050 16.46 12.16 -44.30
C MET A 1050 16.07 12.65 -42.90
N ALA A 1051 14.96 12.14 -42.35
CA ALA A 1051 14.48 12.46 -41.01
C ALA A 1051 15.50 12.07 -39.93
N PHE A 1052 16.09 10.87 -40.01
CA PHE A 1052 17.13 10.45 -39.07
C PHE A 1052 18.43 11.24 -39.25
N GLY A 1053 18.77 11.62 -40.48
CA GLY A 1053 19.87 12.51 -40.79
C GLY A 1053 19.68 13.89 -40.15
N ILE A 1054 18.49 14.48 -40.24
CA ILE A 1054 18.15 15.74 -39.55
C ILE A 1054 18.28 15.59 -38.04
N ALA A 1055 17.75 14.50 -37.47
CA ALA A 1055 17.89 14.23 -36.05
C ALA A 1055 19.37 14.10 -35.64
N THR A 1056 20.20 13.47 -36.46
CA THR A 1056 21.65 13.30 -36.27
C THR A 1056 22.37 14.65 -36.30
N LEU A 1057 22.12 15.47 -37.31
CA LEU A 1057 22.74 16.80 -37.44
C LEU A 1057 22.32 17.73 -36.29
N SER A 1058 21.05 17.68 -35.88
CA SER A 1058 20.57 18.40 -34.70
C SER A 1058 21.21 17.89 -33.41
N ALA A 1059 21.33 16.57 -33.21
CA ALA A 1059 21.95 15.99 -32.02
C ALA A 1059 23.45 16.30 -31.94
N ALA A 1060 24.17 16.19 -33.06
CA ALA A 1060 25.59 16.55 -33.15
C ALA A 1060 25.81 18.04 -32.87
N GLY A 1061 24.81 18.88 -33.17
CA GLY A 1061 24.90 20.32 -33.04
C GLY A 1061 25.62 20.90 -34.24
N ILE A 1062 25.07 20.71 -35.43
CA ILE A 1062 25.61 21.25 -36.69
C ILE A 1062 24.68 22.38 -37.18
N PRO A 1063 25.18 23.56 -37.57
CA PRO A 1063 24.35 24.60 -38.19
C PRO A 1063 23.73 24.10 -39.50
N PRO A 1064 22.45 24.39 -39.80
CA PRO A 1064 21.58 25.37 -39.15
C PRO A 1064 20.60 24.77 -38.12
N PHE A 1065 20.90 23.63 -37.48
CA PHE A 1065 19.95 22.96 -36.57
C PHE A 1065 20.03 23.47 -35.12
N SER A 1066 18.91 23.40 -34.40
CA SER A 1066 18.77 24.00 -33.05
C SER A 1066 19.70 23.42 -31.98
N GLY A 1067 20.22 22.20 -32.18
CA GLY A 1067 21.22 21.65 -31.29
C GLY A 1067 22.55 22.41 -31.28
N PHE A 1068 22.92 23.07 -32.38
CA PHE A 1068 24.10 23.94 -32.40
C PHE A 1068 23.88 25.14 -31.48
N THR A 1069 22.75 25.86 -31.63
CA THR A 1069 22.41 27.02 -30.79
C THR A 1069 22.49 26.69 -29.31
N SER A 1070 21.83 25.59 -28.91
CA SER A 1070 21.74 25.21 -27.50
C SER A 1070 23.11 24.88 -26.89
N LYS A 1071 23.96 24.14 -27.61
CA LYS A 1071 25.31 23.79 -27.15
C LYS A 1071 26.26 24.99 -27.18
N TRP A 1072 26.16 25.84 -28.19
CA TRP A 1072 26.91 27.10 -28.29
C TRP A 1072 26.70 27.96 -27.04
N ILE A 1073 25.44 28.18 -26.67
CA ILE A 1073 25.06 28.92 -25.48
C ILE A 1073 25.65 28.28 -24.21
N LEU A 1074 25.55 26.95 -24.07
CA LEU A 1074 26.11 26.22 -22.92
C LEU A 1074 27.63 26.34 -22.81
N TYR A 1075 28.36 26.27 -23.93
CA TYR A 1075 29.82 26.41 -23.92
C TYR A 1075 30.22 27.81 -23.48
N HIS A 1076 29.55 28.85 -23.98
CA HIS A 1076 29.80 30.21 -23.56
C HIS A 1076 29.43 30.46 -22.09
N ALA A 1077 28.35 29.87 -21.60
CA ALA A 1077 27.99 29.96 -20.18
C ALA A 1077 29.09 29.36 -19.28
N LEU A 1078 29.62 28.18 -19.63
CA LEU A 1078 30.70 27.54 -18.88
C LEU A 1078 32.02 28.33 -18.96
N LEU A 1079 32.32 28.92 -20.12
CA LEU A 1079 33.51 29.76 -20.29
C LEU A 1079 33.43 31.05 -19.48
N GLN A 1080 32.25 31.68 -19.37
CA GLN A 1080 32.04 32.85 -18.53
C GLN A 1080 32.29 32.56 -17.05
N GLU A 1081 31.89 31.38 -16.58
CA GLU A 1081 32.14 30.90 -15.22
C GLU A 1081 33.55 30.29 -15.03
N ASN A 1082 34.43 30.44 -16.01
CA ASN A 1082 35.81 29.93 -16.02
C ASN A 1082 35.91 28.41 -15.77
N GLN A 1083 34.89 27.64 -16.16
CA GLN A 1083 34.81 26.19 -15.94
C GLN A 1083 35.44 25.40 -17.12
N ILE A 1084 36.73 25.63 -17.38
CA ILE A 1084 37.42 25.11 -18.58
C ILE A 1084 37.32 23.57 -18.68
N VAL A 1085 37.47 22.84 -17.58
CA VAL A 1085 37.37 21.37 -17.59
C VAL A 1085 35.98 20.89 -17.99
N LEU A 1086 34.93 21.56 -17.50
CA LEU A 1086 33.54 21.22 -17.84
C LEU A 1086 33.25 21.53 -19.32
N VAL A 1087 33.81 22.61 -19.87
CA VAL A 1087 33.76 22.93 -21.31
C VAL A 1087 34.39 21.79 -22.13
N LEU A 1088 35.58 21.33 -21.75
CA LEU A 1088 36.28 20.25 -22.46
C LEU A 1088 35.50 18.93 -22.42
N LEU A 1089 34.90 18.59 -21.27
CA LEU A 1089 34.03 17.42 -21.15
C LEU A 1089 32.78 17.54 -22.04
N ALA A 1090 32.14 18.72 -22.02
CA ALA A 1090 30.95 19.00 -22.82
C ALA A 1090 31.25 19.06 -24.33
N LEU A 1091 32.44 19.48 -24.75
CA LEU A 1091 32.90 19.40 -26.15
C LEU A 1091 33.19 17.96 -26.55
N SER A 1092 33.92 17.22 -25.71
CA SER A 1092 34.27 15.81 -25.95
C SER A 1092 33.02 14.95 -26.10
N GLY A 1093 32.01 15.15 -25.25
CA GLY A 1093 30.72 14.46 -25.39
C GLY A 1093 29.95 14.80 -26.67
N SER A 1094 30.18 15.99 -27.25
CA SER A 1094 29.57 16.39 -28.51
C SER A 1094 30.21 15.67 -29.69
N VAL A 1095 31.55 15.52 -29.66
CA VAL A 1095 32.30 14.71 -30.62
C VAL A 1095 31.86 13.24 -30.55
N LEU A 1096 31.74 12.68 -29.35
CA LEU A 1096 31.21 11.31 -29.17
C LEU A 1096 29.76 11.20 -29.64
N THR A 1097 28.96 12.25 -29.48
CA THR A 1097 27.59 12.34 -30.01
C THR A 1097 27.54 12.21 -31.52
N LEU A 1098 28.38 12.95 -32.21
CA LEU A 1098 28.54 12.80 -33.65
C LEU A 1098 29.00 11.37 -33.98
N ALA A 1099 29.97 10.82 -33.24
CA ALA A 1099 30.51 9.50 -33.52
C ALA A 1099 29.46 8.38 -33.48
N TYR A 1100 28.64 8.29 -32.42
CA TYR A 1100 27.63 7.21 -32.33
C TYR A 1100 26.44 7.40 -33.28
N PHE A 1101 26.03 8.63 -33.59
CA PHE A 1101 24.98 8.87 -34.58
C PHE A 1101 25.49 8.64 -36.01
N ALA A 1102 26.74 9.02 -36.32
CA ALA A 1102 27.36 8.72 -37.59
C ALA A 1102 27.51 7.20 -37.80
N LYS A 1103 27.90 6.47 -36.74
CA LYS A 1103 27.91 4.99 -36.77
C LYS A 1103 26.54 4.42 -37.06
N PHE A 1104 25.49 4.91 -36.40
CA PHE A 1104 24.12 4.49 -36.66
C PHE A 1104 23.74 4.77 -38.11
N LEU A 1105 23.96 6.00 -38.59
CA LEU A 1105 23.60 6.43 -39.93
C LEU A 1105 24.31 5.57 -41.00
N HIS A 1106 25.61 5.32 -40.81
CA HIS A 1106 26.42 4.48 -41.69
C HIS A 1106 25.91 3.03 -41.72
N ALA A 1107 25.83 2.38 -40.56
CA ALA A 1107 25.46 0.97 -40.46
C ALA A 1107 24.01 0.71 -40.92
N ALA A 1108 23.08 1.63 -40.66
CA ALA A 1108 21.67 1.44 -41.01
C ALA A 1108 21.36 1.81 -42.47
N PHE A 1109 21.80 2.99 -42.93
CA PHE A 1109 21.27 3.59 -44.15
C PHE A 1109 22.27 3.62 -45.31
N PHE A 1110 23.58 3.64 -45.04
CA PHE A 1110 24.62 3.64 -46.07
C PHE A 1110 25.25 2.25 -46.24
N GLY A 1111 26.15 2.09 -47.20
CA GLY A 1111 26.74 0.79 -47.55
C GLY A 1111 25.93 0.01 -48.60
N GLN A 1112 26.28 -1.27 -48.82
CA GLN A 1112 25.51 -2.15 -49.70
C GLN A 1112 24.22 -2.61 -49.03
N LEU A 1113 23.16 -2.73 -49.83
CA LEU A 1113 21.89 -3.27 -49.37
C LEU A 1113 22.07 -4.73 -48.98
N ALA A 1114 21.78 -5.07 -47.73
CA ALA A 1114 21.81 -6.47 -47.30
C ALA A 1114 20.72 -7.27 -48.04
N PRO A 1115 20.97 -8.53 -48.46
CA PRO A 1115 20.03 -9.31 -49.29
C PRO A 1115 18.63 -9.46 -48.68
N HIS A 1116 18.52 -9.58 -47.36
CA HIS A 1116 17.24 -9.69 -46.65
C HIS A 1116 16.42 -8.38 -46.66
N ASN A 1117 17.02 -7.25 -47.04
CA ASN A 1117 16.38 -5.94 -47.06
C ASN A 1117 15.94 -5.49 -48.47
N GLU A 1118 16.03 -6.36 -49.49
CA GLU A 1118 15.72 -6.01 -50.88
C GLU A 1118 14.29 -5.51 -51.09
N ASN A 1119 13.33 -6.04 -50.33
CA ASN A 1119 11.90 -5.72 -50.45
C ASN A 1119 11.42 -4.64 -49.47
N VAL A 1120 12.33 -4.00 -48.73
CA VAL A 1120 11.97 -2.96 -47.77
C VAL A 1120 11.43 -1.73 -48.50
N THR A 1121 10.36 -1.15 -47.96
CA THR A 1121 9.71 0.07 -48.46
C THR A 1121 9.39 1.02 -47.31
N GLU A 1122 9.10 2.28 -47.64
CA GLU A 1122 8.75 3.29 -46.64
C GLU A 1122 7.55 2.93 -45.77
N VAL A 1123 7.50 3.50 -44.57
CA VAL A 1123 6.40 3.30 -43.61
C VAL A 1123 5.13 4.07 -44.00
N SER A 1124 4.01 3.74 -43.35
CA SER A 1124 2.70 4.33 -43.65
C SER A 1124 2.67 5.86 -43.41
N PRO A 1125 1.72 6.61 -44.02
CA PRO A 1125 1.59 8.05 -43.79
C PRO A 1125 1.43 8.42 -42.30
N ALA A 1126 0.73 7.60 -41.52
CA ALA A 1126 0.55 7.81 -40.07
C ALA A 1126 1.88 7.86 -39.31
N MET A 1127 2.88 7.09 -39.74
CA MET A 1127 4.22 7.13 -39.15
C MET A 1127 5.09 8.27 -39.74
N ARG A 1128 4.97 8.54 -41.05
CA ARG A 1128 5.75 9.57 -41.73
C ARG A 1128 5.37 10.99 -41.32
N ILE A 1129 4.09 11.29 -41.12
CA ILE A 1129 3.62 12.65 -40.81
C ILE A 1129 4.28 13.20 -39.53
N PRO A 1130 4.26 12.50 -38.38
CA PRO A 1130 4.97 12.94 -37.18
C PRO A 1130 6.47 13.13 -37.39
N MET A 1131 7.13 12.25 -38.16
CA MET A 1131 8.56 12.35 -38.47
C MET A 1131 8.86 13.62 -39.27
N VAL A 1132 8.04 13.94 -40.28
CA VAL A 1132 8.19 15.15 -41.09
C VAL A 1132 7.94 16.40 -40.25
N ILE A 1133 6.89 16.42 -39.43
CA ILE A 1133 6.59 17.55 -38.53
C ILE A 1133 7.78 17.84 -37.61
N LEU A 1134 8.33 16.81 -36.95
CA LEU A 1134 9.49 16.97 -36.07
C LEU A 1134 10.77 17.37 -36.82
N SER A 1135 10.95 16.88 -38.05
CA SER A 1135 12.09 17.25 -38.90
C SER A 1135 12.05 18.72 -39.29
N VAL A 1136 10.88 19.20 -39.74
CA VAL A 1136 10.66 20.61 -40.08
C VAL A 1136 10.81 21.48 -38.83
N LEU A 1137 10.24 21.07 -37.70
CA LEU A 1137 10.36 21.80 -36.44
C LEU A 1137 11.81 21.92 -35.98
N SER A 1138 12.60 20.84 -36.06
CA SER A 1138 14.03 20.82 -35.72
C SER A 1138 14.84 21.82 -36.55
N LEU A 1139 14.53 21.94 -37.85
CA LEU A 1139 15.15 22.90 -38.76
C LEU A 1139 14.69 24.34 -38.46
N VAL A 1140 13.38 24.57 -38.34
CA VAL A 1140 12.79 25.90 -38.07
C VAL A 1140 13.31 26.48 -36.76
N MET A 1141 13.35 25.68 -35.69
CA MET A 1141 13.91 26.10 -34.40
C MET A 1141 15.42 26.37 -34.47
N GLY A 1142 16.12 25.78 -35.44
CA GLY A 1142 17.55 26.01 -35.63
C GLY A 1142 17.86 27.28 -36.41
N VAL A 1143 17.10 27.53 -37.48
CA VAL A 1143 17.18 28.76 -38.29
C VAL A 1143 16.67 29.96 -37.50
N PHE A 1144 15.58 29.80 -36.74
CA PHE A 1144 14.94 30.85 -35.95
C PHE A 1144 14.90 30.48 -34.45
N PRO A 1145 16.07 30.45 -33.78
CA PRO A 1145 16.15 30.05 -32.38
C PRO A 1145 15.38 30.98 -31.43
N GLY A 1146 15.10 32.21 -31.85
CA GLY A 1146 14.27 33.16 -31.10
C GLY A 1146 12.86 32.66 -30.81
N LEU A 1147 12.30 31.76 -31.63
CA LEU A 1147 10.99 31.14 -31.38
C LEU A 1147 10.93 30.35 -30.08
N VAL A 1148 12.07 29.79 -29.67
CA VAL A 1148 12.22 28.97 -28.46
C VAL A 1148 12.81 29.81 -27.33
N LEU A 1149 13.80 30.66 -27.64
CA LEU A 1149 14.50 31.49 -26.67
C LEU A 1149 13.61 32.59 -26.08
N LYS A 1150 12.65 33.16 -26.84
CA LYS A 1150 11.75 34.20 -26.31
C LYS A 1150 10.83 33.68 -25.19
N PRO A 1151 10.13 32.53 -25.33
CA PRO A 1151 9.46 31.89 -24.20
C PRO A 1151 10.38 31.55 -23.03
N ILE A 1152 11.62 31.12 -23.30
CA ILE A 1152 12.60 30.83 -22.26
C ILE A 1152 13.01 32.11 -21.50
N ALA A 1153 13.19 33.24 -22.17
CA ALA A 1153 13.47 34.52 -21.52
C ALA A 1153 12.30 34.96 -20.60
N LEU A 1154 11.04 34.67 -20.96
CA LEU A 1154 9.90 34.88 -20.07
C LEU A 1154 9.95 33.95 -18.84
N ILE A 1155 10.39 32.70 -19.03
CA ILE A 1155 10.62 31.76 -17.93
C ILE A 1155 11.71 32.28 -17.00
N GLU A 1156 12.84 32.72 -17.53
CA GLU A 1156 13.94 33.31 -16.75
C GLU A 1156 13.45 34.49 -15.93
N ALA A 1157 12.74 35.43 -16.55
CA ALA A 1157 12.16 36.58 -15.87
C ALA A 1157 11.22 36.15 -14.73
N SER A 1158 10.37 35.13 -14.95
CA SER A 1158 9.46 34.61 -13.92
C SER A 1158 10.17 33.89 -12.76
N LEU A 1159 11.39 33.42 -12.98
CA LEU A 1159 12.24 32.74 -11.99
C LEU A 1159 13.25 33.67 -11.30
N GLY A 1160 13.18 34.99 -11.57
CA GLY A 1160 14.15 35.95 -11.04
C GLY A 1160 15.56 35.74 -11.57
N ILE A 1161 15.68 35.27 -12.81
CA ILE A 1161 16.93 35.14 -13.56
C ILE A 1161 16.97 36.30 -14.58
N PRO A 1162 18.09 37.02 -14.74
CA PRO A 1162 18.21 38.02 -15.78
C PRO A 1162 17.93 37.40 -17.16
N PRO A 1163 16.88 37.85 -17.88
CA PRO A 1163 16.50 37.23 -19.14
C PRO A 1163 17.52 37.54 -20.23
N VAL A 1164 17.82 36.55 -21.07
CA VAL A 1164 18.66 36.78 -22.26
C VAL A 1164 17.98 37.73 -23.26
N THR A 1165 18.75 38.59 -23.93
CA THR A 1165 18.24 39.45 -25.02
C THR A 1165 18.14 38.65 -26.31
N VAL A 1166 16.91 38.55 -26.84
CA VAL A 1166 16.59 37.62 -27.93
C VAL A 1166 15.88 38.34 -29.06
N VAL A 1167 16.36 38.13 -30.28
CA VAL A 1167 15.64 38.42 -31.53
C VAL A 1167 15.29 37.11 -32.23
N LEU A 1168 14.52 37.17 -33.33
CA LEU A 1168 14.11 35.97 -34.07
C LEU A 1168 15.29 35.08 -34.47
N GLY A 1169 16.42 35.70 -34.84
CA GLY A 1169 17.63 35.00 -35.29
C GLY A 1169 18.56 34.45 -34.19
N GLY A 1170 18.32 34.74 -32.91
CA GLY A 1170 19.18 34.30 -31.81
C GLY A 1170 19.41 35.37 -30.75
N ILE A 1171 20.45 35.16 -29.94
CA ILE A 1171 20.93 36.13 -28.95
C ILE A 1171 21.72 37.22 -29.68
N THR A 1172 21.46 38.49 -29.36
CA THR A 1172 22.08 39.64 -30.05
C THR A 1172 23.35 40.15 -29.39
N ASP A 1173 23.46 40.03 -28.07
CA ASP A 1173 24.50 40.68 -27.28
C ASP A 1173 25.25 39.68 -26.38
N GLY A 1174 26.52 39.97 -26.13
CA GLY A 1174 27.39 39.18 -25.26
C GLY A 1174 27.97 37.90 -25.90
N PRO A 1175 28.66 37.05 -25.11
CA PRO A 1175 29.45 35.93 -25.63
C PRO A 1175 28.66 34.85 -26.37
N GLY A 1176 27.36 34.69 -26.08
CA GLY A 1176 26.49 33.73 -26.76
C GLY A 1176 25.89 34.24 -28.08
N ALA A 1177 26.18 35.49 -28.47
CA ALA A 1177 25.57 36.12 -29.63
C ALA A 1177 26.01 35.44 -30.94
N TRP A 1178 25.05 35.06 -31.77
CA TRP A 1178 25.30 34.59 -33.13
C TRP A 1178 24.01 34.68 -33.97
N ASN A 1179 24.17 34.85 -35.30
CA ASN A 1179 23.05 35.04 -36.21
C ASN A 1179 22.74 33.75 -36.98
N ALA A 1180 21.79 32.96 -36.47
CA ALA A 1180 21.45 31.66 -37.06
C ALA A 1180 20.84 31.75 -38.48
N PRO A 1181 19.89 32.68 -38.78
CA PRO A 1181 19.36 32.84 -40.12
C PRO A 1181 20.44 33.18 -41.16
N LEU A 1182 21.40 34.03 -40.80
CA LEU A 1182 22.49 34.40 -41.70
C LEU A 1182 23.36 33.18 -42.03
N ILE A 1183 23.76 32.39 -41.02
CA ILE A 1183 24.54 31.17 -41.25
C ILE A 1183 23.75 30.16 -42.09
N ALA A 1184 22.46 29.98 -41.81
CA ALA A 1184 21.60 29.11 -42.60
C ALA A 1184 21.55 29.55 -44.07
N PHE A 1185 21.39 30.86 -44.31
CA PHE A 1185 21.37 31.43 -45.65
C PHE A 1185 22.71 31.23 -46.38
N MET A 1186 23.84 31.47 -45.69
CA MET A 1186 25.18 31.23 -46.24
C MET A 1186 25.39 29.76 -46.61
N LEU A 1187 24.94 28.82 -45.76
CA LEU A 1187 25.02 27.39 -46.03
C LEU A 1187 24.12 26.97 -47.20
N LEU A 1188 22.93 27.57 -47.36
CA LEU A 1188 22.06 27.33 -48.51
C LEU A 1188 22.69 27.81 -49.82
N ILE A 1189 23.32 28.99 -49.82
CA ILE A 1189 24.08 29.48 -50.99
C ILE A 1189 25.22 28.54 -51.32
N ALA A 1190 26.02 28.16 -50.31
CA ALA A 1190 27.13 27.23 -50.51
C ALA A 1190 26.65 25.89 -51.08
N ALA A 1191 25.56 25.33 -50.54
CA ALA A 1191 24.97 24.10 -51.06
C ALA A 1191 24.44 24.24 -52.49
N ALA A 1192 23.82 25.38 -52.83
CA ALA A 1192 23.34 25.68 -54.18
C ALA A 1192 24.51 25.80 -55.18
N LEU A 1193 25.60 26.48 -54.80
CA LEU A 1193 26.81 26.60 -55.59
C LEU A 1193 27.49 25.24 -55.79
N ILE A 1194 27.63 24.45 -54.74
CA ILE A 1194 28.19 23.08 -54.83
C ILE A 1194 27.33 22.25 -55.79
N ARG A 1195 26.00 22.30 -55.66
CA ARG A 1195 25.09 21.57 -56.57
C ARG A 1195 25.22 22.05 -58.01
N LEU A 1196 25.34 23.36 -58.24
CA LEU A 1196 25.55 23.95 -59.56
C LEU A 1196 26.88 23.46 -60.16
N ILE A 1197 27.96 23.54 -59.40
CA ILE A 1197 29.30 23.05 -59.79
C ILE A 1197 29.25 21.56 -60.11
N LEU A 1198 28.65 20.73 -59.23
CA LEU A 1198 28.50 19.30 -59.46
C LEU A 1198 27.65 19.00 -60.71
N SER A 1199 26.60 19.78 -60.98
CA SER A 1199 25.80 19.64 -62.19
C SER A 1199 26.55 20.07 -63.47
N ALA A 1200 27.46 21.04 -63.36
CA ALA A 1200 28.32 21.47 -64.46
C ALA A 1200 29.48 20.48 -64.70
N MET A 1201 29.94 19.79 -63.65
CA MET A 1201 31.00 18.78 -63.70
C MET A 1201 30.47 17.37 -64.06
N SER A 1202 29.15 17.12 -63.98
CA SER A 1202 28.62 15.76 -64.11
C SER A 1202 28.63 15.24 -65.56
N GLY A 1203 29.70 14.50 -65.89
CA GLY A 1203 29.55 13.29 -66.72
C GLY A 1203 28.61 12.29 -66.02
N LYS A 1204 28.03 11.36 -66.80
CA LYS A 1204 27.10 10.31 -66.32
C LYS A 1204 27.61 9.69 -65.00
N VAL A 1205 26.73 9.59 -63.98
CA VAL A 1205 27.02 8.91 -62.70
C VAL A 1205 27.58 7.52 -63.00
N ARG A 1206 28.87 7.31 -62.73
CA ARG A 1206 29.54 6.04 -62.99
C ARG A 1206 29.33 5.13 -61.79
N GLN A 1207 28.50 4.10 -61.94
CA GLN A 1207 28.42 3.01 -60.95
C GLN A 1207 29.65 2.12 -61.14
N THR A 1208 30.59 2.19 -60.21
CA THR A 1208 31.75 1.29 -60.17
C THR A 1208 31.49 0.18 -59.17
N PRO A 1209 31.95 -1.07 -59.44
CA PRO A 1209 31.95 -2.11 -58.41
C PRO A 1209 32.78 -1.65 -57.20
N ILE A 1210 32.50 -2.23 -56.03
CA ILE A 1210 33.27 -1.91 -54.81
C ILE A 1210 34.75 -2.20 -55.06
N HIS A 1211 35.59 -1.26 -54.64
CA HIS A 1211 37.03 -1.43 -54.72
C HIS A 1211 37.50 -2.39 -53.62
N LEU A 1212 37.64 -3.66 -53.96
CA LEU A 1212 38.10 -4.73 -53.07
C LEU A 1212 39.64 -4.88 -53.09
N CYS A 1213 40.37 -3.80 -53.42
CA CYS A 1213 41.83 -3.80 -53.55
C CYS A 1213 42.38 -4.92 -54.48
N GLY A 1214 41.61 -5.36 -55.48
CA GLY A 1214 42.01 -6.41 -56.42
C GLY A 1214 41.53 -7.83 -56.07
N ILE A 1215 40.83 -8.03 -54.95
CA ILE A 1215 40.26 -9.32 -54.54
C ILE A 1215 38.89 -9.51 -55.20
N ALA A 1216 38.71 -10.57 -56.00
CA ALA A 1216 37.50 -10.78 -56.81
C ALA A 1216 36.49 -11.77 -56.19
N ASP A 1217 36.86 -12.45 -55.12
CA ASP A 1217 36.19 -13.62 -54.55
C ASP A 1217 35.66 -13.41 -53.12
N LEU A 1218 35.52 -12.16 -52.67
CA LEU A 1218 34.92 -11.87 -51.37
C LEU A 1218 33.39 -12.08 -51.41
N PRO A 1219 32.82 -12.82 -50.45
CA PRO A 1219 31.38 -12.91 -50.28
C PRO A 1219 30.75 -11.53 -50.11
N THR A 1220 29.59 -11.26 -50.70
CA THR A 1220 28.89 -9.96 -50.58
C THR A 1220 28.74 -9.52 -49.12
N ALA A 1221 28.55 -10.47 -48.20
CA ALA A 1221 28.46 -10.21 -46.76
C ALA A 1221 29.75 -9.61 -46.13
N SER A 1222 30.94 -9.91 -46.65
CA SER A 1222 32.21 -9.36 -46.15
C SER A 1222 32.57 -8.00 -46.75
N THR A 1223 31.79 -7.53 -47.73
CA THR A 1223 32.00 -6.23 -48.39
C THR A 1223 31.30 -5.07 -47.66
N ASN A 1224 30.49 -5.36 -46.63
CA ASN A 1224 29.79 -4.36 -45.81
C ASN A 1224 30.52 -4.06 -44.49
N VAL A 1225 30.73 -2.78 -44.20
CA VAL A 1225 31.26 -2.33 -42.90
C VAL A 1225 30.14 -2.35 -41.87
N THR A 1226 30.17 -3.34 -40.97
CA THR A 1226 29.20 -3.46 -39.88
C THR A 1226 29.48 -2.48 -38.75
N ALA A 1227 28.49 -2.22 -37.88
CA ALA A 1227 28.62 -1.25 -36.78
C ALA A 1227 29.86 -1.44 -35.86
N PRO A 1228 30.30 -2.67 -35.50
CA PRO A 1228 31.53 -2.88 -34.72
C PRO A 1228 32.80 -2.46 -35.48
N ASN A 1229 32.80 -2.57 -36.80
CA ASN A 1229 33.97 -2.35 -37.64
C ASN A 1229 34.22 -0.86 -37.91
N VAL A 1230 33.20 0.00 -37.75
CA VAL A 1230 33.32 1.46 -37.98
C VAL A 1230 34.36 2.11 -37.04
N TYR A 1231 34.46 1.63 -35.79
CA TYR A 1231 35.41 2.13 -34.80
C TYR A 1231 36.19 0.99 -34.12
N GLU A 1232 36.59 -0.02 -34.90
CA GLU A 1232 37.18 -1.26 -34.39
C GLU A 1232 38.38 -1.00 -33.46
N ALA A 1233 39.37 -0.21 -33.88
CA ALA A 1233 40.57 0.06 -33.07
C ALA A 1233 40.25 0.77 -31.73
N PRO A 1234 39.45 1.86 -31.70
CA PRO A 1234 38.95 2.44 -30.45
C PRO A 1234 38.18 1.43 -29.59
N LEU A 1235 37.27 0.65 -30.17
CA LEU A 1235 36.45 -0.31 -29.43
C LEU A 1235 37.29 -1.45 -28.83
N GLN A 1236 38.29 -1.95 -29.55
CA GLN A 1236 39.25 -2.94 -29.04
C GLN A 1236 40.09 -2.38 -27.89
N PHE A 1237 40.59 -1.15 -28.01
CA PHE A 1237 41.30 -0.48 -26.91
C PHE A 1237 40.41 -0.35 -25.66
N VAL A 1238 39.16 0.06 -25.84
CA VAL A 1238 38.18 0.18 -24.76
C VAL A 1238 37.87 -1.17 -24.13
N THR A 1239 37.73 -2.23 -24.92
CA THR A 1239 37.45 -3.58 -24.43
C THR A 1239 38.64 -4.11 -23.60
N ARG A 1240 39.88 -3.82 -24.02
CA ARG A 1240 41.09 -4.11 -23.24
C ARG A 1240 41.13 -3.31 -21.93
N LEU A 1241 40.80 -2.02 -21.97
CA LEU A 1241 40.72 -1.16 -20.78
C LEU A 1241 39.67 -1.63 -19.78
N GLN A 1242 38.48 -2.01 -20.26
CA GLN A 1242 37.44 -2.61 -19.43
C GLN A 1242 37.90 -3.93 -18.83
N GLY A 1243 38.62 -4.76 -19.60
CA GLY A 1243 39.25 -5.98 -19.11
C GLY A 1243 40.23 -5.75 -17.96
N LEU A 1244 40.98 -4.64 -18.00
CA LEU A 1244 41.96 -4.24 -16.98
C LEU A 1244 41.30 -3.61 -15.73
N ILE A 1245 40.16 -2.93 -15.89
CA ILE A 1245 39.44 -2.26 -14.79
C ILE A 1245 38.47 -3.22 -14.05
N ARG A 1246 38.21 -4.42 -14.60
CA ARG A 1246 37.28 -5.40 -13.99
C ARG A 1246 37.73 -5.86 -12.61
N ALA A 1247 37.09 -5.33 -11.56
CA ALA A 1247 36.95 -6.01 -10.27
C ALA A 1247 36.00 -7.22 -10.42
N PRO A 1248 36.21 -8.34 -9.67
CA PRO A 1248 35.58 -9.64 -9.92
C PRO A 1248 34.06 -9.74 -9.70
N PHE A 1249 33.34 -8.65 -9.46
CA PHE A 1249 31.95 -8.68 -8.96
C PHE A 1249 30.84 -8.37 -9.97
N ILE A 1250 31.14 -8.11 -11.25
CA ILE A 1250 30.08 -7.80 -12.25
C ILE A 1250 30.20 -8.77 -13.44
N LYS A 1251 29.34 -9.79 -13.46
CA LYS A 1251 29.06 -10.63 -14.64
C LYS A 1251 27.80 -10.11 -15.33
N GLU A 1252 27.96 -9.49 -16.50
CA GLU A 1252 26.86 -9.34 -17.46
C GLU A 1252 27.04 -10.41 -18.54
N ASN A 1253 26.00 -11.23 -18.75
CA ASN A 1253 25.91 -12.08 -19.94
C ASN A 1253 25.50 -11.19 -21.10
N ILE A 1254 26.40 -11.03 -22.07
CA ILE A 1254 26.13 -10.42 -23.39
C ILE A 1254 25.34 -11.41 -24.23
#